data_AF-A0A7W7GXQ5-F1
#
_entry.id   AF-A0A7W7GXQ5-F1
#
_cell.length_a   1.000
_cell.length_b   1.000
_cell.length_c   1.000
_cell.angle_alpha   90.00
_cell.angle_beta   90.00
_cell.angle_gamma   90.00
#
_symmetry.space_group_name_H-M   'P 1'
#
loop_
_entity.id
_entity.type
_entity.pdbx_description
1 polymer ?
#
loop_
_entity_poly.entity_id
_entity_poly.type
_entity_poly.pdbx_seq_one_letter_code
_entity_poly.pdbx_strand_id
1 'polypeptide(L)'
;MSEALLEAGAILPGTPADAGLDMMTARAYRHPVLDGRTVVRVTGATVGPAEDLSMEFLGFDAAGAVPVGHGRRSALGFPAWALVHDPAHGRHALALVKDMERLARTARHKPGRAREGYAALAGRLEAAAPRLLPTFWEQAGRAFLAAGNQRMAGTCFSDARRAEQVHGLAVDEDRVRDVHLEFALAGGLTAAMLTAYARGVAERRPPAEAFELVRSLTLRRVAGGSAPHAGMVTELARLARAAGRTADRETDEVVARLLGYPAMARSHPAVWKSLRTSLIRLGRRDATVRARLLEIMPDPPGWQTDIRDQWLELLEATGAAADLAAPDAPARRWLERFLDLRRFAVRDSRRNARLLALVERLAPRLVTEGEVVLATHPSTADLDVLDLCLATGVPADIGADGYQHGLEVTAWVDDTGAGRRDLAAIAADPRLRPLLRRGVRSALGRFPDNGSLTSPPFGDAVIGQVFGAAGIRAVLIELIHDLVGRAGAGAVAGLSRSLTGLAPLWSPAGMALAPDAFRALLEVDVPAVLARTLRAGLLAELTWPAYERAASRLSRIDVGLAWPELVLHDDRAAQVISPEGSVTEHVFRFPAAGQRHAPRRSWNQLGCLYVDGDLLVYWHGDGVQAGYWSSRPDRLIEGEWQLHPAHGFWSPPLPVPGGGLTTGQQTVHAGDTRVLSADGWHLAGDGRAYWRHEPADPNAGVLHRTWRWRQFDPRTGRAGPPGLPAFFAEAGDALIPGDSWLRPVPAEFAGSPLGVRDGLAGWRAIRTADGSEAGMGVDGRAAVLSGSPDLPYPGTLAGALSLPAAEAPLLITRAGRHLRIWTSDGEHLLEEHHLPAATLPPLDWWHALRARDEAGSAALRGLDETTAAALLAVDDAVADPDALRAAVAATVRTHLPAVTDTVLADRIADVAAHAVRLRRRIAEIATRTRRSSR
;
A
#
# COMPACT_ATOMS: atom_id res chain seq x y z
N MET A 1 -36.31 18.66 -6.64
CA MET A 1 -36.69 17.36 -6.06
C MET A 1 -37.30 16.43 -7.10
N SER A 2 -38.31 16.86 -7.87
CA SER A 2 -38.98 16.03 -8.89
C SER A 2 -38.06 15.50 -10.00
N GLU A 3 -37.09 16.30 -10.47
CA GLU A 3 -36.15 15.88 -11.53
C GLU A 3 -35.16 14.79 -11.05
N ALA A 4 -34.63 14.92 -9.83
CA ALA A 4 -33.79 13.90 -9.20
C ALA A 4 -34.54 12.58 -8.93
N LEU A 5 -35.85 12.65 -8.63
CA LEU A 5 -36.70 11.48 -8.47
C LEU A 5 -36.97 10.78 -9.81
N LEU A 6 -37.18 11.54 -10.89
CA LEU A 6 -37.32 11.00 -12.25
C LEU A 6 -36.00 10.37 -12.74
N GLU A 7 -34.84 10.94 -12.41
CA GLU A 7 -33.53 10.32 -12.65
C GLU A 7 -33.37 8.98 -11.91
N ALA A 8 -33.91 8.87 -10.69
CA ALA A 8 -33.88 7.64 -9.89
C ALA A 8 -34.94 6.59 -10.31
N GLY A 9 -35.71 6.85 -11.37
CA GLY A 9 -36.71 5.92 -11.91
C GLY A 9 -38.09 6.00 -11.26
N ALA A 10 -38.39 7.06 -10.51
CA ALA A 10 -39.72 7.24 -9.92
C ALA A 10 -40.80 7.55 -10.97
N ILE A 11 -42.04 7.14 -10.69
CA ILE A 11 -43.24 7.52 -11.44
C ILE A 11 -43.95 8.63 -10.66
N LEU A 12 -44.09 9.81 -11.26
CA LEU A 12 -44.68 10.98 -10.63
C LEU A 12 -46.15 11.17 -11.08
N PRO A 13 -47.04 11.71 -10.24
CA PRO A 13 -48.43 11.93 -10.60
C PRO A 13 -48.59 13.04 -11.66
N GLY A 14 -49.62 12.94 -12.51
CA GLY A 14 -49.98 13.95 -13.51
C GLY A 14 -49.50 13.65 -14.93
N THR A 15 -49.77 14.56 -15.87
CA THR A 15 -49.42 14.45 -17.29
C THR A 15 -47.97 14.87 -17.58
N PRO A 16 -47.32 14.33 -18.62
CA PRO A 16 -45.93 14.64 -18.93
C PRO A 16 -45.82 16.10 -19.39
N ALA A 17 -44.90 16.87 -18.79
CA ALA A 17 -44.73 18.29 -19.09
C ALA A 17 -43.70 18.59 -20.20
N ASP A 18 -42.94 17.58 -20.63
CA ASP A 18 -41.85 17.70 -21.62
C ASP A 18 -41.76 16.44 -22.51
N ALA A 19 -41.20 16.59 -23.71
CA ALA A 19 -41.05 15.55 -24.72
C ALA A 19 -40.11 14.39 -24.31
N GLY A 20 -39.29 14.60 -23.28
CA GLY A 20 -38.44 13.56 -22.67
C GLY A 20 -39.15 12.66 -21.64
N LEU A 21 -40.42 12.94 -21.34
CA LEU A 21 -41.23 12.19 -20.39
C LEU A 21 -42.33 11.41 -21.12
N ASP A 22 -42.70 10.26 -20.57
CA ASP A 22 -43.78 9.41 -21.09
C ASP A 22 -44.85 9.20 -20.01
N MET A 23 -46.10 9.04 -20.45
CA MET A 23 -47.20 8.62 -19.59
C MET A 23 -46.98 7.16 -19.20
N MET A 24 -46.85 6.84 -17.93
CA MET A 24 -46.69 5.47 -17.47
C MET A 24 -48.05 4.79 -17.35
N THR A 25 -48.16 3.57 -17.88
CA THR A 25 -49.37 2.75 -17.88
C THR A 25 -49.11 1.43 -17.17
N ALA A 26 -49.99 1.05 -16.25
CA ALA A 26 -50.07 -0.30 -15.72
C ALA A 26 -50.95 -1.14 -16.65
N ARG A 27 -50.34 -2.12 -17.33
CA ARG A 27 -50.99 -3.01 -18.30
C ARG A 27 -51.19 -4.39 -17.69
N ALA A 28 -52.40 -4.93 -17.80
CA ALA A 28 -52.82 -6.19 -17.22
C ALA A 28 -52.84 -7.31 -18.27
N TYR A 29 -52.30 -8.47 -17.92
CA TYR A 29 -52.21 -9.64 -18.79
C TYR A 29 -52.69 -10.90 -18.08
N ARG A 30 -53.40 -11.78 -18.80
CA ARG A 30 -53.88 -13.09 -18.31
C ARG A 30 -53.27 -14.21 -19.14
N HIS A 31 -53.02 -15.37 -18.53
CA HIS A 31 -52.51 -16.54 -19.24
C HIS A 31 -53.28 -17.79 -18.81
N PRO A 32 -53.67 -18.69 -19.72
CA PRO A 32 -54.46 -19.89 -19.39
C PRO A 32 -53.84 -20.79 -18.31
N VAL A 33 -52.51 -20.81 -18.20
CA VAL A 33 -51.76 -21.60 -17.19
C VAL A 33 -51.64 -20.89 -15.83
N LEU A 34 -51.96 -19.59 -15.76
CA LEU A 34 -51.93 -18.81 -14.52
C LEU A 34 -53.34 -18.57 -14.01
N ASP A 35 -54.02 -19.66 -13.65
CA ASP A 35 -55.44 -19.63 -13.33
C ASP A 35 -55.76 -18.63 -12.19
N GLY A 36 -56.71 -17.73 -12.45
CA GLY A 36 -57.11 -16.65 -11.54
C GLY A 36 -56.09 -15.53 -11.27
N ARG A 37 -54.91 -15.51 -11.90
CA ARG A 37 -53.84 -14.52 -11.61
C ARG A 37 -53.56 -13.59 -12.79
N THR A 38 -53.55 -12.28 -12.50
CA THR A 38 -53.22 -11.22 -13.48
C THR A 38 -51.76 -10.78 -13.30
N VAL A 39 -51.00 -10.76 -14.39
CA VAL A 39 -49.66 -10.15 -14.43
C VAL A 39 -49.81 -8.68 -14.81
N VAL A 40 -49.26 -7.78 -13.99
CA VAL A 40 -49.27 -6.34 -14.27
C VAL A 40 -47.85 -5.88 -14.60
N ARG A 41 -47.69 -5.19 -15.73
CA ARG A 41 -46.43 -4.55 -16.12
C ARG A 41 -46.64 -3.05 -16.24
N VAL A 42 -45.73 -2.28 -15.64
CA VAL A 42 -45.75 -0.82 -15.72
C VAL A 42 -44.79 -0.38 -16.81
N THR A 43 -45.31 0.28 -17.84
CA THR A 43 -44.53 0.67 -19.03
C THR A 43 -45.04 1.99 -19.60
N GLY A 44 -44.17 2.73 -20.28
CA GLY A 44 -44.54 3.98 -20.95
C GLY A 44 -45.61 3.75 -22.02
N ALA A 45 -46.55 4.68 -22.16
CA ALA A 45 -47.67 4.59 -23.09
C ALA A 45 -47.16 4.47 -24.53
N THR A 46 -46.04 5.11 -24.84
CA THR A 46 -45.42 5.08 -26.18
C THR A 46 -44.89 3.70 -26.55
N VAL A 47 -44.38 2.94 -25.58
CA VAL A 47 -43.82 1.59 -25.78
C VAL A 47 -44.81 0.47 -25.46
N GLY A 48 -45.94 0.85 -24.88
CA GLY A 48 -47.02 -0.02 -24.47
C GLY A 48 -47.58 -0.99 -25.54
N PRO A 49 -47.89 -0.55 -26.76
CA PRO A 49 -48.37 -1.45 -27.81
C PRO A 49 -47.37 -2.57 -28.15
N ALA A 50 -46.06 -2.31 -28.07
CA ALA A 50 -45.05 -3.36 -28.27
C ALA A 50 -44.95 -4.32 -27.08
N GLU A 51 -45.24 -3.85 -25.86
CA GLU A 51 -45.37 -4.72 -24.70
C GLU A 51 -46.55 -5.69 -24.86
N ASP A 52 -47.70 -5.21 -25.35
CA ASP A 52 -48.86 -6.06 -25.61
C ASP A 52 -48.55 -7.16 -26.63
N LEU A 53 -47.93 -6.79 -27.77
CA LEU A 53 -47.52 -7.75 -28.79
C LEU A 53 -46.47 -8.76 -28.27
N SER A 54 -45.60 -8.33 -27.36
CA SER A 54 -44.62 -9.22 -26.72
C SER A 54 -45.30 -10.22 -25.78
N MET A 55 -46.29 -9.79 -25.01
CA MET A 55 -47.04 -10.64 -24.09
C MET A 55 -47.96 -11.61 -24.84
N GLU A 56 -48.59 -11.17 -25.94
CA GLU A 56 -49.37 -12.02 -26.84
C GLU A 56 -48.52 -13.16 -27.41
N PHE A 57 -47.30 -12.87 -27.85
CA PHE A 57 -46.35 -13.90 -28.32
C PHE A 57 -46.00 -14.93 -27.24
N LEU A 58 -46.00 -14.53 -25.97
CA LEU A 58 -45.78 -15.42 -24.83
C LEU A 58 -47.06 -16.18 -24.41
N GLY A 59 -48.16 -16.02 -25.15
CA GLY A 59 -49.45 -16.70 -24.89
C GLY A 59 -50.35 -15.96 -23.89
N PHE A 60 -50.08 -14.69 -23.60
CA PHE A 60 -50.91 -13.89 -22.69
C PHE A 60 -51.95 -13.06 -23.45
N ASP A 61 -53.15 -12.96 -22.89
CA ASP A 61 -54.21 -12.07 -23.36
C ASP A 61 -54.16 -10.73 -22.61
N ALA A 62 -54.20 -9.63 -23.34
CA ALA A 62 -54.27 -8.29 -22.76
C ALA A 62 -55.66 -8.03 -22.14
N ALA A 63 -55.69 -7.57 -20.89
CA ALA A 63 -56.91 -7.34 -20.11
C ALA A 63 -57.18 -5.85 -19.81
N GLY A 64 -56.32 -4.94 -20.29
CA GLY A 64 -56.50 -3.48 -20.19
C GLY A 64 -55.24 -2.73 -19.75
N ALA A 65 -55.24 -1.40 -19.92
CA ALA A 65 -54.15 -0.51 -19.52
C ALA A 65 -54.70 0.73 -18.79
N VAL A 66 -54.09 1.09 -17.64
CA VAL A 66 -54.50 2.23 -16.82
C VAL A 66 -53.32 3.18 -16.60
N PRO A 67 -53.46 4.50 -16.83
CA PRO A 67 -52.42 5.48 -16.49
C PRO A 67 -52.12 5.51 -14.99
N VAL A 68 -50.83 5.53 -14.63
CA VAL A 68 -50.36 5.53 -13.22
C VAL A 68 -49.46 6.72 -12.88
N GLY A 69 -49.19 7.61 -13.84
CA GLY A 69 -48.36 8.80 -13.68
C GLY A 69 -47.50 9.05 -14.91
N HIS A 70 -46.43 9.83 -14.78
CA HIS A 70 -45.43 10.04 -15.82
C HIS A 70 -44.02 9.70 -15.31
N GLY A 71 -43.15 9.28 -16.22
CA GLY A 71 -41.78 8.89 -15.94
C GLY A 71 -40.85 9.24 -17.11
N ARG A 72 -39.56 8.95 -16.98
CA ARG A 72 -38.63 9.12 -18.11
C ARG A 72 -39.00 8.19 -19.27
N ARG A 73 -39.01 8.75 -20.47
CA ARG A 73 -39.20 7.97 -21.69
C ARG A 73 -38.01 7.01 -21.86
N SER A 74 -38.28 5.71 -21.85
CA SER A 74 -37.25 4.69 -22.11
C SER A 74 -37.12 4.45 -23.60
N ALA A 75 -35.88 4.32 -24.09
CA ALA A 75 -35.64 3.86 -25.45
C ALA A 75 -36.15 2.41 -25.60
N LEU A 76 -36.77 2.11 -26.75
CA LEU A 76 -37.23 0.76 -27.08
C LEU A 76 -36.02 -0.18 -27.20
N GLY A 77 -36.00 -1.25 -26.38
CA GLY A 77 -35.05 -2.35 -26.56
C GLY A 77 -35.32 -3.11 -27.86
N PHE A 78 -34.35 -3.88 -28.34
CA PHE A 78 -34.38 -4.54 -29.66
C PHE A 78 -35.73 -5.20 -30.05
N PRO A 79 -36.35 -6.07 -29.23
CA PRO A 79 -37.62 -6.72 -29.61
C PRO A 79 -38.78 -5.73 -29.69
N ALA A 80 -38.87 -4.83 -28.72
CA ALA A 80 -39.93 -3.83 -28.68
C ALA A 80 -39.79 -2.83 -29.84
N TRP A 81 -38.57 -2.45 -30.21
CA TRP A 81 -38.31 -1.59 -31.36
C TRP A 81 -38.79 -2.23 -32.65
N ALA A 82 -38.48 -3.52 -32.87
CA ALA A 82 -38.92 -4.25 -34.05
C ALA A 82 -40.45 -4.31 -34.14
N LEU A 83 -41.16 -4.50 -33.02
CA LEU A 83 -42.62 -4.56 -32.99
C LEU A 83 -43.29 -3.21 -33.28
N VAL A 84 -42.69 -2.08 -32.89
CA VAL A 84 -43.23 -0.74 -33.19
C VAL A 84 -42.88 -0.29 -34.62
N HIS A 85 -41.63 -0.47 -35.03
CA HIS A 85 -41.09 0.18 -36.23
C HIS A 85 -40.95 -0.75 -37.45
N ASP A 86 -40.96 -2.07 -37.26
CA ASP A 86 -40.96 -3.06 -38.35
C ASP A 86 -41.83 -4.29 -38.00
N PRO A 87 -43.17 -4.11 -37.86
CA PRO A 87 -44.06 -5.18 -37.39
C PRO A 87 -44.02 -6.43 -38.28
N ALA A 88 -43.78 -6.25 -39.59
CA ALA A 88 -43.67 -7.34 -40.56
C ALA A 88 -42.52 -8.30 -40.23
N HIS A 89 -41.44 -7.81 -39.64
CA HIS A 89 -40.29 -8.62 -39.23
C HIS A 89 -40.20 -8.83 -37.70
N GLY A 90 -41.11 -8.25 -36.91
CA GLY A 90 -41.10 -8.33 -35.44
C GLY A 90 -41.08 -9.75 -34.87
N ARG A 91 -41.68 -10.73 -35.56
CA ARG A 91 -41.60 -12.16 -35.20
C ARG A 91 -40.17 -12.71 -35.18
N HIS A 92 -39.30 -12.22 -36.06
CA HIS A 92 -37.88 -12.61 -36.08
C HIS A 92 -37.13 -12.08 -34.85
N ALA A 93 -37.48 -10.88 -34.35
CA ALA A 93 -36.88 -10.33 -33.14
C ALA A 93 -37.33 -11.08 -31.88
N LEU A 94 -38.62 -11.41 -31.78
CA LEU A 94 -39.18 -12.19 -30.67
C LEU A 94 -38.57 -13.59 -30.56
N ALA A 95 -38.30 -14.25 -31.70
CA ALA A 95 -37.67 -15.56 -31.73
C ALA A 95 -36.24 -15.60 -31.13
N LEU A 96 -35.56 -14.46 -31.02
CA LEU A 96 -34.18 -14.38 -30.51
C LEU A 96 -34.08 -14.07 -29.01
N VAL A 97 -35.17 -13.62 -28.37
CA VAL A 97 -35.16 -13.09 -26.99
C VAL A 97 -34.54 -14.08 -25.99
N LYS A 98 -35.02 -15.32 -25.99
CA LYS A 98 -34.56 -16.36 -25.05
C LYS A 98 -33.06 -16.66 -25.17
N ASP A 99 -32.53 -16.65 -26.39
CA ASP A 99 -31.11 -16.89 -26.63
C ASP A 99 -30.28 -15.66 -26.25
N MET A 100 -30.76 -14.45 -26.54
CA MET A 100 -30.11 -13.21 -26.10
C MET A 100 -30.02 -13.10 -24.56
N GLU A 101 -31.08 -13.46 -23.82
CA GLU A 101 -31.06 -13.50 -22.35
C GLU A 101 -30.08 -14.54 -21.79
N ARG A 102 -29.96 -15.68 -22.46
CA ARG A 102 -28.96 -16.71 -22.11
C ARG A 102 -27.54 -16.19 -22.31
N LEU A 103 -27.29 -15.50 -23.42
CA LEU A 103 -25.98 -14.91 -23.73
C LEU A 103 -25.64 -13.77 -22.77
N ALA A 104 -26.62 -12.95 -22.37
CA ALA A 104 -26.43 -11.90 -21.38
C ALA A 104 -25.97 -12.47 -20.02
N ARG A 105 -26.59 -13.56 -19.54
CA ARG A 105 -26.13 -14.25 -18.32
C ARG A 105 -24.72 -14.84 -18.47
N THR A 106 -24.38 -15.30 -19.66
CA THR A 106 -23.06 -15.88 -19.96
C THR A 106 -21.96 -14.82 -20.00
N ALA A 107 -22.28 -13.58 -20.41
CA ALA A 107 -21.32 -12.51 -20.60
C ALA A 107 -20.47 -12.18 -19.36
N ARG A 108 -21.01 -12.35 -18.14
CA ARG A 108 -20.31 -12.09 -16.87
C ARG A 108 -19.14 -13.06 -16.61
N HIS A 109 -19.30 -14.32 -16.97
CA HIS A 109 -18.33 -15.38 -16.61
C HIS A 109 -17.57 -15.93 -17.83
N LYS A 110 -18.14 -15.84 -19.03
CA LYS A 110 -17.56 -16.34 -20.29
C LYS A 110 -17.82 -15.35 -21.44
N PRO A 111 -17.24 -14.13 -21.38
CA PRO A 111 -17.55 -13.05 -22.33
C PRO A 111 -17.24 -13.41 -23.78
N GLY A 112 -16.12 -14.10 -24.06
CA GLY A 112 -15.76 -14.55 -25.42
C GLY A 112 -16.83 -15.44 -26.06
N ARG A 113 -17.28 -16.47 -25.32
CA ARG A 113 -18.35 -17.37 -25.76
C ARG A 113 -19.68 -16.65 -25.98
N ALA A 114 -20.01 -15.67 -25.13
CA ALA A 114 -21.21 -14.85 -25.32
C ALA A 114 -21.14 -14.05 -26.62
N ARG A 115 -19.97 -13.51 -26.99
CA ARG A 115 -19.78 -12.72 -28.23
C ARG A 115 -19.85 -13.56 -29.49
N GLU A 116 -19.32 -14.77 -29.46
CA GLU A 116 -19.50 -15.75 -30.55
C GLU A 116 -20.98 -16.09 -30.73
N GLY A 117 -21.69 -16.32 -29.62
CA GLY A 117 -23.13 -16.56 -29.64
C GLY A 117 -23.91 -15.39 -30.25
N TYR A 118 -23.62 -14.14 -29.85
CA TYR A 118 -24.26 -12.97 -30.45
C TYR A 118 -23.95 -12.84 -31.94
N ALA A 119 -22.72 -13.17 -32.38
CA ALA A 119 -22.37 -13.19 -33.81
C ALA A 119 -23.19 -14.22 -34.60
N ALA A 120 -23.38 -15.42 -34.05
CA ALA A 120 -24.18 -16.46 -34.69
C ALA A 120 -25.66 -16.06 -34.80
N LEU A 121 -26.23 -15.42 -33.76
CA LEU A 121 -27.58 -14.88 -33.81
C LEU A 121 -27.70 -13.73 -34.84
N ALA A 122 -26.71 -12.84 -34.91
CA ALA A 122 -26.67 -11.77 -35.90
C ALA A 122 -26.65 -12.32 -37.33
N GLY A 123 -25.83 -13.34 -37.63
CA GLY A 123 -25.80 -13.94 -38.96
C GLY A 123 -27.14 -14.56 -39.38
N ARG A 124 -27.88 -15.16 -38.44
CA ARG A 124 -29.25 -15.64 -38.69
C ARG A 124 -30.23 -14.49 -38.95
N LEU A 125 -30.10 -13.39 -38.20
CA LEU A 125 -30.95 -12.22 -38.35
C LEU A 125 -30.65 -11.45 -39.64
N GLU A 126 -29.40 -11.41 -40.08
CA GLU A 126 -28.95 -10.76 -41.31
C GLU A 126 -29.62 -11.36 -42.55
N ALA A 127 -29.78 -12.68 -42.61
CA ALA A 127 -30.45 -13.36 -43.72
C ALA A 127 -31.96 -13.09 -43.77
N ALA A 128 -32.59 -12.85 -42.61
CA ALA A 128 -34.05 -12.76 -42.49
C ALA A 128 -34.58 -11.31 -42.43
N ALA A 129 -33.88 -10.43 -41.72
CA ALA A 129 -34.30 -9.06 -41.46
C ALA A 129 -33.08 -8.16 -41.16
N PRO A 130 -32.24 -7.82 -42.15
CA PRO A 130 -31.01 -7.06 -41.94
C PRO A 130 -31.25 -5.64 -41.37
N ARG A 131 -32.45 -5.07 -41.59
CA ARG A 131 -32.91 -3.81 -40.97
C ARG A 131 -32.93 -3.84 -39.43
N LEU A 132 -33.01 -5.03 -38.83
CA LEU A 132 -33.06 -5.24 -37.38
C LEU A 132 -31.67 -5.36 -36.73
N LEU A 133 -30.61 -5.49 -37.53
CA LEU A 133 -29.23 -5.68 -37.01
C LEU A 133 -28.71 -4.53 -36.15
N PRO A 134 -28.94 -3.24 -36.47
CA PRO A 134 -28.39 -2.15 -35.66
C PRO A 134 -28.91 -2.20 -34.22
N THR A 135 -30.23 -2.32 -34.03
CA THR A 135 -30.86 -2.40 -32.72
C THR A 135 -30.53 -3.71 -31.99
N PHE A 136 -30.36 -4.82 -32.71
CA PHE A 136 -29.87 -6.08 -32.14
C PHE A 136 -28.49 -5.92 -31.51
N TRP A 137 -27.54 -5.34 -32.25
CA TRP A 137 -26.16 -5.16 -31.79
C TRP A 137 -26.06 -4.15 -30.64
N GLU A 138 -26.87 -3.10 -30.65
CA GLU A 138 -26.98 -2.19 -29.50
C GLU A 138 -27.46 -2.93 -28.24
N GLN A 139 -28.45 -3.81 -28.36
CA GLN A 139 -28.92 -4.61 -27.23
C GLN A 139 -27.88 -5.62 -26.72
N ALA A 140 -27.11 -6.24 -27.62
CA ALA A 140 -25.97 -7.06 -27.24
C ALA A 140 -24.90 -6.24 -26.51
N GLY A 141 -24.65 -5.01 -26.97
CA GLY A 141 -23.74 -4.08 -26.30
C GLY A 141 -24.16 -3.75 -24.87
N ARG A 142 -25.46 -3.49 -24.64
CA ARG A 142 -26.03 -3.26 -23.29
C ARG A 142 -25.82 -4.46 -22.36
N ALA A 143 -25.93 -5.69 -22.87
CA ALA A 143 -25.65 -6.88 -22.09
C ALA A 143 -24.19 -6.95 -21.63
N PHE A 144 -23.24 -6.54 -22.48
CA PHE A 144 -21.82 -6.44 -22.09
C PHE A 144 -21.54 -5.28 -21.12
N LEU A 145 -22.23 -4.15 -21.24
CA LEU A 145 -22.16 -3.07 -20.25
C LEU A 145 -22.63 -3.55 -18.88
N ALA A 146 -23.78 -4.24 -18.81
CA ALA A 146 -24.30 -4.82 -17.57
C ALA A 146 -23.37 -5.87 -16.96
N ALA A 147 -22.57 -6.55 -17.79
CA ALA A 147 -21.54 -7.50 -17.35
C ALA A 147 -20.21 -6.83 -16.97
N GLY A 148 -20.09 -5.50 -17.06
CA GLY A 148 -18.86 -4.75 -16.75
C GLY A 148 -17.76 -4.88 -17.82
N ASN A 149 -18.11 -5.19 -19.08
CA ASN A 149 -17.16 -5.38 -20.18
C ASN A 149 -17.32 -4.30 -21.27
N GLN A 150 -16.73 -3.12 -21.01
CA GLN A 150 -16.86 -1.95 -21.88
C GLN A 150 -16.26 -2.18 -23.28
N ARG A 151 -15.17 -2.96 -23.39
CA ARG A 151 -14.51 -3.23 -24.67
C ARG A 151 -15.43 -3.98 -25.64
N MET A 152 -16.12 -5.01 -25.16
CA MET A 152 -17.02 -5.81 -26.00
C MET A 152 -18.33 -5.06 -26.28
N ALA A 153 -18.81 -4.24 -25.34
CA ALA A 153 -19.89 -3.31 -25.60
C ALA A 153 -19.56 -2.34 -26.75
N GLY A 154 -18.38 -1.72 -26.72
CA GLY A 154 -17.90 -0.86 -27.80
C GLY A 154 -17.78 -1.58 -29.14
N THR A 155 -17.36 -2.85 -29.14
CA THR A 155 -17.33 -3.67 -30.37
C THR A 155 -18.73 -3.85 -30.94
N CYS A 156 -19.72 -4.19 -30.11
CA CYS A 156 -21.11 -4.35 -30.56
C CYS A 156 -21.69 -3.02 -31.08
N PHE A 157 -21.35 -1.89 -30.46
CA PHE A 157 -21.72 -0.57 -30.98
C PHE A 157 -21.16 -0.33 -32.39
N SER A 158 -19.89 -0.65 -32.63
CA SER A 158 -19.30 -0.57 -33.98
C SER A 158 -19.99 -1.50 -34.98
N ASP A 159 -20.38 -2.71 -34.55
CA ASP A 159 -21.10 -3.66 -35.38
C ASP A 159 -22.50 -3.14 -35.78
N ALA A 160 -23.19 -2.43 -34.88
CA ALA A 160 -24.45 -1.77 -35.19
C ALA A 160 -24.29 -0.71 -36.31
N ARG A 161 -23.27 0.16 -36.18
CA ARG A 161 -22.96 1.19 -37.18
C ARG A 161 -22.50 0.60 -38.51
N ARG A 162 -21.75 -0.52 -38.46
CA ARG A 162 -21.32 -1.25 -39.65
C ARG A 162 -22.50 -1.88 -40.40
N ALA A 163 -23.50 -2.41 -39.68
CA ALA A 163 -24.71 -2.96 -40.30
C ALA A 163 -25.51 -1.87 -41.06
N GLU A 164 -25.61 -0.66 -40.51
CA GLU A 164 -26.23 0.48 -41.21
C GLU A 164 -25.53 0.79 -42.53
N GLN A 165 -24.19 0.81 -42.52
CA GLN A 165 -23.37 1.09 -43.71
C GLN A 165 -23.45 -0.03 -44.76
N VAL A 166 -23.25 -1.29 -44.33
CA VAL A 166 -23.21 -2.46 -45.24
C VAL A 166 -24.54 -2.68 -45.95
N HIS A 167 -25.66 -2.44 -45.26
CA HIS A 167 -27.00 -2.65 -45.82
C HIS A 167 -27.67 -1.36 -46.31
N GLY A 168 -26.98 -0.21 -46.30
CA GLY A 168 -27.53 1.07 -46.77
C GLY A 168 -28.80 1.50 -46.04
N LEU A 169 -28.87 1.27 -44.72
CA LEU A 169 -30.07 1.50 -43.92
C LEU A 169 -30.26 3.00 -43.64
N ALA A 170 -31.52 3.44 -43.55
CA ALA A 170 -31.84 4.81 -43.11
C ALA A 170 -31.40 5.01 -41.65
N VAL A 171 -30.61 6.06 -41.41
CA VAL A 171 -30.11 6.41 -40.08
C VAL A 171 -30.98 7.49 -39.45
N ASP A 172 -31.64 7.13 -38.35
CA ASP A 172 -32.27 8.08 -37.44
C ASP A 172 -31.18 8.70 -36.54
N GLU A 173 -30.77 9.92 -36.87
CA GLU A 173 -29.66 10.61 -36.18
C GLU A 173 -30.00 10.97 -34.73
N ASP A 174 -31.26 11.26 -34.40
CA ASP A 174 -31.65 11.54 -33.01
C ASP A 174 -31.53 10.28 -32.15
N ARG A 175 -31.98 9.13 -32.68
CA ARG A 175 -31.83 7.82 -32.03
C ARG A 175 -30.35 7.43 -31.87
N VAL A 176 -29.56 7.57 -32.93
CA VAL A 176 -28.12 7.22 -32.89
C VAL A 176 -27.39 8.13 -31.91
N ARG A 177 -27.70 9.42 -31.84
CA ARG A 177 -27.15 10.35 -30.86
C ARG A 177 -27.43 9.88 -29.43
N ASP A 178 -28.67 9.45 -29.15
CA ASP A 178 -29.07 9.02 -27.81
C ASP A 178 -28.36 7.72 -27.39
N VAL A 179 -28.27 6.74 -28.30
CA VAL A 179 -27.50 5.49 -28.06
C VAL A 179 -26.00 5.78 -27.94
N HIS A 180 -25.47 6.72 -28.72
CA HIS A 180 -24.07 7.13 -28.62
C HIS A 180 -23.79 7.75 -27.25
N LEU A 181 -24.68 8.60 -26.74
CA LEU A 181 -24.56 9.16 -25.40
C LEU A 181 -24.65 8.07 -24.32
N GLU A 182 -25.59 7.14 -24.42
CA GLU A 182 -25.71 5.99 -23.50
C GLU A 182 -24.39 5.22 -23.38
N PHE A 183 -23.83 4.78 -24.52
CA PHE A 183 -22.61 3.99 -24.56
C PHE A 183 -21.37 4.81 -24.15
N ALA A 184 -21.35 6.11 -24.43
CA ALA A 184 -20.30 7.01 -23.98
C ALA A 184 -20.22 7.08 -22.46
N LEU A 185 -21.35 7.35 -21.81
CA LEU A 185 -21.44 7.51 -20.36
C LEU A 185 -21.16 6.19 -19.62
N ALA A 186 -21.44 5.06 -20.26
CA ALA A 186 -21.08 3.74 -19.75
C ALA A 186 -19.60 3.34 -20.01
N GLY A 187 -18.80 4.22 -20.62
CA GLY A 187 -17.38 3.99 -20.91
C GLY A 187 -17.11 3.04 -22.08
N GLY A 188 -18.13 2.71 -22.88
CA GLY A 188 -18.04 1.75 -23.99
C GLY A 188 -17.42 2.32 -25.28
N LEU A 189 -17.28 3.65 -25.40
CA LEU A 189 -16.79 4.30 -26.63
C LEU A 189 -15.36 4.81 -26.48
N THR A 190 -14.51 4.46 -27.45
CA THR A 190 -13.14 4.98 -27.57
C THR A 190 -13.10 6.30 -28.33
N ALA A 191 -12.04 7.09 -28.16
CA ALA A 191 -11.85 8.34 -28.90
C ALA A 191 -11.99 8.18 -30.43
N ALA A 192 -11.48 7.08 -30.99
CA ALA A 192 -11.60 6.78 -32.42
C ALA A 192 -13.07 6.60 -32.86
N MET A 193 -13.91 6.00 -32.03
CA MET A 193 -15.34 5.84 -32.30
C MET A 193 -16.08 7.17 -32.26
N LEU A 194 -15.63 8.13 -31.45
CA LEU A 194 -16.18 9.49 -31.39
C LEU A 194 -15.85 10.28 -32.65
N THR A 195 -14.59 10.22 -33.07
CA THR A 195 -14.12 10.81 -34.32
C THR A 195 -14.87 10.22 -35.52
N ALA A 196 -15.10 8.90 -35.53
CA ALA A 196 -15.85 8.23 -36.58
C ALA A 196 -17.31 8.69 -36.64
N TYR A 197 -17.97 8.89 -35.49
CA TYR A 197 -19.31 9.45 -35.43
C TYR A 197 -19.36 10.87 -36.01
N ALA A 198 -18.47 11.78 -35.58
CA ALA A 198 -18.43 13.15 -36.08
C ALA A 198 -18.20 13.22 -37.60
N ARG A 199 -17.37 12.32 -38.14
CA ARG A 199 -17.19 12.17 -39.59
C ARG A 199 -18.47 11.69 -40.28
N GLY A 200 -19.13 10.66 -39.76
CA GLY A 200 -20.36 10.12 -40.35
C GLY A 200 -21.50 11.14 -40.40
N VAL A 201 -21.67 11.95 -39.35
CA VAL A 201 -22.67 13.04 -39.33
C VAL A 201 -22.34 14.09 -40.40
N ALA A 202 -21.06 14.44 -40.57
CA ALA A 202 -20.61 15.40 -41.58
C ALA A 202 -20.86 14.92 -43.03
N GLU A 203 -20.84 13.61 -43.26
CA GLU A 203 -21.11 13.00 -44.57
C GLU A 203 -22.61 12.94 -44.89
N ARG A 204 -23.49 12.87 -43.86
CA ARG A 204 -24.94 12.66 -44.04
C ARG A 204 -25.80 13.90 -43.85
N ARG A 205 -25.30 14.95 -43.18
CA ARG A 205 -26.09 16.15 -42.82
C ARG A 205 -25.49 17.44 -43.40
N PRO A 206 -26.31 18.48 -43.64
CA PRO A 206 -25.81 19.79 -44.03
C PRO A 206 -24.80 20.35 -43.01
N PRO A 207 -23.77 21.12 -43.44
CA PRO A 207 -22.68 21.54 -42.56
C PRO A 207 -23.10 22.27 -41.27
N ALA A 208 -24.10 23.15 -41.34
CA ALA A 208 -24.61 23.88 -40.17
C ALA A 208 -25.28 22.94 -39.16
N GLU A 209 -26.03 21.95 -39.64
CA GLU A 209 -26.70 20.97 -38.79
C GLU A 209 -25.70 19.97 -38.18
N ALA A 210 -24.73 19.50 -38.98
CA ALA A 210 -23.67 18.61 -38.53
C ALA A 210 -22.84 19.25 -37.40
N PHE A 211 -22.52 20.55 -37.52
CA PHE A 211 -21.85 21.30 -36.47
C PHE A 211 -22.65 21.31 -35.16
N GLU A 212 -23.94 21.68 -35.20
CA GLU A 212 -24.77 21.75 -33.99
C GLU A 212 -24.99 20.37 -33.34
N LEU A 213 -25.17 19.31 -34.14
CA LEU A 213 -25.31 17.94 -33.64
C LEU A 213 -24.05 17.47 -32.88
N VAL A 214 -22.86 17.66 -33.49
CA VAL A 214 -21.59 17.26 -32.86
C VAL A 214 -21.27 18.12 -31.64
N ARG A 215 -21.53 19.44 -31.70
CA ARG A 215 -21.41 20.37 -30.56
C ARG A 215 -22.29 19.93 -29.39
N SER A 216 -23.57 19.67 -29.66
CA SER A 216 -24.55 19.28 -28.65
C SER A 216 -24.18 17.96 -27.98
N LEU A 217 -23.84 16.93 -28.77
CA LEU A 217 -23.42 15.62 -28.24
C LEU A 217 -22.16 15.73 -27.39
N THR A 218 -21.18 16.51 -27.85
CA THR A 218 -19.94 16.75 -27.12
C THR A 218 -20.21 17.35 -25.74
N LEU A 219 -20.99 18.43 -25.68
CA LEU A 219 -21.33 19.08 -24.42
C LEU A 219 -22.11 18.15 -23.49
N ARG A 220 -23.10 17.40 -24.01
CA ARG A 220 -23.89 16.44 -23.22
C ARG A 220 -23.05 15.30 -22.66
N ARG A 221 -22.11 14.76 -23.43
CA ARG A 221 -21.18 13.72 -22.96
C ARG A 221 -20.34 14.20 -21.79
N VAL A 222 -19.77 15.40 -21.91
CA VAL A 222 -18.90 15.96 -20.86
C VAL A 222 -19.71 16.36 -19.63
N ALA A 223 -20.90 16.92 -19.83
CA ALA A 223 -21.85 17.18 -18.74
C ALA A 223 -22.25 15.90 -18.00
N GLY A 224 -22.43 14.79 -18.71
CA GLY A 224 -22.75 13.48 -18.12
C GLY A 224 -21.59 12.72 -17.48
N GLY A 225 -20.38 13.29 -17.44
CA GLY A 225 -19.23 12.70 -16.73
C GLY A 225 -18.12 12.12 -17.60
N SER A 226 -18.27 12.09 -18.94
CA SER A 226 -17.22 11.63 -19.84
C SER A 226 -16.17 12.70 -20.09
N ALA A 227 -14.88 12.41 -19.89
CA ALA A 227 -13.83 13.35 -20.29
C ALA A 227 -13.85 13.62 -21.81
N PRO A 228 -13.52 14.85 -22.27
CA PRO A 228 -13.32 15.13 -23.69
C PRO A 228 -12.17 14.31 -24.29
N HIS A 229 -12.20 14.10 -25.61
CA HIS A 229 -11.06 13.54 -26.35
C HIS A 229 -10.26 14.63 -27.06
N ALA A 230 -8.96 14.39 -27.27
CA ALA A 230 -8.04 15.41 -27.80
C ALA A 230 -8.34 15.87 -29.24
N GLY A 231 -8.99 15.02 -30.05
CA GLY A 231 -9.35 15.35 -31.45
C GLY A 231 -10.55 16.28 -31.61
N MET A 232 -11.35 16.43 -30.55
CA MET A 232 -12.62 17.16 -30.55
C MET A 232 -12.49 18.61 -31.04
N VAL A 233 -11.44 19.32 -30.63
CA VAL A 233 -11.22 20.73 -31.02
C VAL A 233 -11.03 20.86 -32.53
N THR A 234 -10.22 19.97 -33.12
CA THR A 234 -9.96 19.95 -34.56
C THR A 234 -11.23 19.58 -35.34
N GLU A 235 -12.01 18.64 -34.82
CA GLU A 235 -13.28 18.21 -35.42
C GLU A 235 -14.31 19.36 -35.46
N LEU A 236 -14.52 20.03 -34.33
CA LEU A 236 -15.45 21.17 -34.21
C LEU A 236 -15.00 22.35 -35.06
N ALA A 237 -13.70 22.68 -35.06
CA ALA A 237 -13.16 23.75 -35.89
C ALA A 237 -13.35 23.48 -37.39
N ARG A 238 -13.19 22.23 -37.83
CA ARG A 238 -13.44 21.82 -39.23
C ARG A 238 -14.92 21.97 -39.59
N LEU A 239 -15.83 21.51 -38.73
CA LEU A 239 -17.27 21.62 -38.95
C LEU A 239 -17.75 23.08 -38.96
N ALA A 240 -17.24 23.91 -38.06
CA ALA A 240 -17.54 25.34 -38.02
C ALA A 240 -17.15 26.05 -39.32
N ARG A 241 -15.95 25.76 -39.87
CA ARG A 241 -15.53 26.31 -41.18
C ARG A 241 -16.44 25.86 -42.31
N ALA A 242 -16.80 24.57 -42.34
CA ALA A 242 -17.72 24.03 -43.36
C ALA A 242 -19.10 24.69 -43.28
N ALA A 243 -19.54 25.11 -42.09
CA ALA A 243 -20.78 25.84 -41.86
C ALA A 243 -20.68 27.37 -42.08
N GLY A 244 -19.54 27.88 -42.57
CA GLY A 244 -19.32 29.32 -42.79
C GLY A 244 -19.16 30.14 -41.49
N ARG A 245 -18.85 29.48 -40.36
CA ARG A 245 -18.67 30.13 -39.05
C ARG A 245 -17.19 30.35 -38.71
N THR A 246 -16.92 31.30 -37.82
CA THR A 246 -15.56 31.56 -37.31
C THR A 246 -15.13 30.47 -36.33
N ALA A 247 -14.27 29.55 -36.79
CA ALA A 247 -13.84 28.39 -36.01
C ALA A 247 -13.30 28.71 -34.62
N ASP A 248 -12.48 29.77 -34.50
CA ASP A 248 -11.90 30.18 -33.22
C ASP A 248 -12.96 30.65 -32.22
N ARG A 249 -13.97 31.41 -32.70
CA ARG A 249 -15.08 31.88 -31.88
C ARG A 249 -15.91 30.72 -31.36
N GLU A 250 -16.28 29.80 -32.24
CA GLU A 250 -17.09 28.62 -31.89
C GLU A 250 -16.34 27.67 -30.94
N THR A 251 -15.03 27.48 -31.18
CA THR A 251 -14.17 26.70 -30.28
C THR A 251 -14.13 27.33 -28.89
N ASP A 252 -13.92 28.64 -28.82
CA ASP A 252 -13.88 29.38 -27.55
C ASP A 252 -15.19 29.27 -26.76
N GLU A 253 -16.33 29.37 -27.44
CA GLU A 253 -17.65 29.18 -26.80
C GLU A 253 -17.81 27.77 -26.24
N VAL A 254 -17.34 26.74 -26.94
CA VAL A 254 -17.38 25.36 -26.46
C VAL A 254 -16.43 25.17 -25.29
N VAL A 255 -15.17 25.62 -25.39
CA VAL A 255 -14.17 25.52 -24.32
C VAL A 255 -14.67 26.18 -23.04
N ALA A 256 -15.24 27.38 -23.13
CA ALA A 256 -15.77 28.10 -21.96
C ALA A 256 -16.87 27.30 -21.24
N ARG A 257 -17.77 26.65 -21.99
CA ARG A 257 -18.81 25.78 -21.40
C ARG A 257 -18.22 24.51 -20.79
N LEU A 258 -17.25 23.90 -21.49
CA LEU A 258 -16.61 22.67 -21.02
C LEU A 258 -15.95 22.85 -19.67
N LEU A 259 -15.26 23.98 -19.43
CA LEU A 259 -14.64 24.29 -18.15
C LEU A 259 -15.64 24.22 -16.97
N GLY A 260 -16.92 24.49 -17.19
CA GLY A 260 -17.96 24.38 -16.18
C GLY A 260 -18.25 22.94 -15.72
N TYR A 261 -17.88 21.92 -16.50
CA TYR A 261 -18.20 20.53 -16.20
C TYR A 261 -17.13 19.83 -15.35
N PRO A 262 -17.51 19.11 -14.27
CA PRO A 262 -16.56 18.39 -13.41
C PRO A 262 -15.68 17.37 -14.15
N ALA A 263 -16.20 16.75 -15.21
CA ALA A 263 -15.49 15.77 -16.02
C ALA A 263 -14.18 16.30 -16.63
N MET A 264 -14.04 17.64 -16.77
CA MET A 264 -12.81 18.26 -17.26
C MET A 264 -11.60 17.92 -16.40
N ALA A 265 -11.76 17.82 -15.08
CA ALA A 265 -10.65 17.50 -14.17
C ALA A 265 -10.00 16.14 -14.50
N ARG A 266 -10.77 15.18 -15.04
CA ARG A 266 -10.30 13.84 -15.41
C ARG A 266 -9.68 13.76 -16.82
N SER A 267 -9.51 14.90 -17.51
CA SER A 267 -9.03 14.93 -18.89
C SER A 267 -7.55 14.57 -19.01
N HIS A 268 -7.22 13.71 -19.97
CA HIS A 268 -5.84 13.35 -20.31
C HIS A 268 -5.01 14.60 -20.74
N PRO A 269 -3.68 14.67 -20.48
CA PRO A 269 -2.83 15.81 -20.85
C PRO A 269 -2.96 16.28 -22.30
N ALA A 270 -3.14 15.35 -23.24
CA ALA A 270 -3.35 15.66 -24.65
C ALA A 270 -4.58 16.55 -24.93
N VAL A 271 -5.63 16.45 -24.10
CA VAL A 271 -6.84 17.29 -24.21
C VAL A 271 -6.50 18.73 -23.85
N TRP A 272 -5.86 18.94 -22.69
CA TRP A 272 -5.41 20.26 -22.26
C TRP A 272 -4.46 20.90 -23.26
N LYS A 273 -3.54 20.12 -23.83
CA LYS A 273 -2.66 20.57 -24.92
C LYS A 273 -3.47 21.03 -26.14
N SER A 274 -4.50 20.29 -26.54
CA SER A 274 -5.37 20.67 -27.67
C SER A 274 -6.18 21.96 -27.41
N LEU A 275 -6.54 22.22 -26.15
CA LEU A 275 -7.32 23.39 -25.74
C LEU A 275 -6.46 24.62 -25.43
N ARG A 276 -5.12 24.46 -25.34
CA ARG A 276 -4.18 25.47 -24.82
C ARG A 276 -4.34 26.85 -25.45
N THR A 277 -4.41 26.93 -26.79
CA THR A 277 -4.51 28.22 -27.50
C THR A 277 -5.80 28.97 -27.15
N SER A 278 -6.94 28.27 -27.15
CA SER A 278 -8.23 28.85 -26.75
C SER A 278 -8.25 29.25 -25.28
N LEU A 279 -7.71 28.42 -24.39
CA LEU A 279 -7.64 28.72 -22.96
C LEU A 279 -6.80 29.97 -22.67
N ILE A 280 -5.63 30.13 -23.31
CA ILE A 280 -4.79 31.33 -23.17
C ILE A 280 -5.54 32.58 -23.64
N ARG A 281 -6.18 32.52 -24.81
CA ARG A 281 -6.96 33.64 -25.35
C ARG A 281 -8.13 34.02 -24.45
N LEU A 282 -8.86 33.02 -23.93
CA LEU A 282 -9.98 33.21 -23.02
C LEU A 282 -9.53 33.78 -21.66
N GLY A 283 -8.49 33.21 -21.06
CA GLY A 283 -7.98 33.65 -19.76
C GLY A 283 -7.48 35.11 -19.78
N ARG A 284 -6.81 35.53 -20.86
CA ARG A 284 -6.32 36.91 -21.01
C ARG A 284 -7.44 37.96 -21.08
N ARG A 285 -8.66 37.58 -21.47
CA ARG A 285 -9.78 38.53 -21.64
C ARG A 285 -10.88 38.40 -20.58
N ASP A 286 -11.01 37.25 -19.91
CA ASP A 286 -12.13 36.93 -19.04
C ASP A 286 -11.66 36.39 -17.68
N ALA A 287 -11.90 37.16 -16.62
CA ALA A 287 -11.54 36.78 -15.24
C ALA A 287 -12.33 35.55 -14.74
N THR A 288 -13.55 35.32 -15.25
CA THR A 288 -14.38 34.15 -14.89
C THR A 288 -13.71 32.85 -15.36
N VAL A 289 -13.07 32.89 -16.54
CA VAL A 289 -12.32 31.74 -17.06
C VAL A 289 -11.10 31.48 -16.19
N ARG A 290 -10.37 32.53 -15.78
CA ARG A 290 -9.20 32.38 -14.89
C ARG A 290 -9.60 31.82 -13.52
N ALA A 291 -10.66 32.34 -12.92
CA ALA A 291 -11.22 31.80 -11.68
C ALA A 291 -11.58 30.31 -11.84
N ARG A 292 -12.21 29.93 -12.95
CA ARG A 292 -12.56 28.52 -13.19
C ARG A 292 -11.34 27.62 -13.39
N LEU A 293 -10.28 28.13 -14.02
CA LEU A 293 -9.01 27.41 -14.12
C LEU A 293 -8.37 27.19 -12.75
N LEU A 294 -8.45 28.16 -11.83
CA LEU A 294 -7.95 27.98 -10.46
C LEU A 294 -8.76 26.97 -9.64
N GLU A 295 -10.06 26.83 -9.91
CA GLU A 295 -10.91 25.84 -9.25
C GLU A 295 -10.60 24.40 -9.68
N ILE A 296 -10.24 24.20 -10.96
CA ILE A 296 -9.96 22.88 -11.53
C ILE A 296 -8.62 22.36 -11.02
N MET A 297 -8.63 21.11 -10.57
CA MET A 297 -7.47 20.36 -10.12
C MET A 297 -7.34 19.12 -11.00
N PRO A 298 -6.52 19.16 -12.07
CA PRO A 298 -6.43 18.05 -13.01
C PRO A 298 -5.92 16.76 -12.35
N ASP A 299 -6.70 15.69 -12.51
CA ASP A 299 -6.44 14.35 -11.97
C ASP A 299 -6.77 13.30 -13.05
N PRO A 300 -5.93 13.18 -14.09
CA PRO A 300 -6.16 12.22 -15.17
C PRO A 300 -6.03 10.77 -14.66
N PRO A 301 -6.81 9.82 -15.20
CA PRO A 301 -6.66 8.41 -14.86
C PRO A 301 -5.30 7.86 -15.30
N GLY A 302 -4.64 7.10 -14.41
CA GLY A 302 -3.39 6.39 -14.70
C GLY A 302 -2.26 6.82 -13.78
N TRP A 303 -1.64 5.86 -13.10
CA TRP A 303 -0.63 6.09 -12.05
C TRP A 303 0.68 6.76 -12.54
N GLN A 304 0.93 6.79 -13.86
CA GLN A 304 2.11 7.45 -14.47
C GLN A 304 1.76 8.74 -15.23
N THR A 305 0.49 9.16 -15.27
CA THR A 305 0.09 10.31 -16.09
C THR A 305 0.16 11.58 -15.27
N ASP A 306 1.17 12.43 -15.53
CA ASP A 306 1.33 13.73 -14.89
C ASP A 306 1.11 14.91 -15.85
N ILE A 307 0.39 15.93 -15.37
CA ILE A 307 0.12 17.19 -16.07
C ILE A 307 0.52 18.43 -15.24
N ARG A 308 0.98 18.28 -14.00
CA ARG A 308 1.11 19.37 -13.03
C ARG A 308 1.99 20.52 -13.53
N ASP A 309 3.13 20.20 -14.16
CA ASP A 309 4.02 21.19 -14.76
C ASP A 309 3.36 21.95 -15.92
N GLN A 310 2.69 21.23 -16.82
CA GLN A 310 1.96 21.81 -17.96
C GLN A 310 0.75 22.65 -17.48
N TRP A 311 0.14 22.25 -16.36
CA TRP A 311 -0.96 22.98 -15.74
C TRP A 311 -0.49 24.32 -15.16
N LEU A 312 0.60 24.33 -14.40
CA LEU A 312 1.21 25.57 -13.91
C LEU A 312 1.60 26.50 -15.06
N GLU A 313 2.22 25.96 -16.12
CA GLU A 313 2.55 26.75 -17.32
C GLU A 313 1.30 27.35 -18.00
N LEU A 314 0.18 26.63 -17.99
CA LEU A 314 -1.09 27.14 -18.52
C LEU A 314 -1.68 28.24 -17.62
N LEU A 315 -1.65 28.07 -16.29
CA LEU A 315 -2.12 29.08 -15.34
C LEU A 315 -1.29 30.38 -15.44
N GLU A 316 0.01 30.27 -15.64
CA GLU A 316 0.88 31.43 -15.90
C GLU A 316 0.55 32.10 -17.24
N ALA A 317 0.44 31.32 -18.33
CA ALA A 317 0.18 31.87 -19.66
C ALA A 317 -1.20 32.55 -19.81
N THR A 318 -2.18 32.11 -19.01
CA THR A 318 -3.54 32.67 -18.95
C THR A 318 -3.64 33.89 -18.05
N GLY A 319 -2.65 34.12 -17.17
CA GLY A 319 -2.71 35.13 -16.11
C GLY A 319 -3.39 34.67 -14.83
N ALA A 320 -3.95 33.45 -14.78
CA ALA A 320 -4.67 32.92 -13.62
C ALA A 320 -3.75 32.79 -12.39
N ALA A 321 -2.48 32.45 -12.60
CA ALA A 321 -1.49 32.38 -11.51
C ALA A 321 -1.27 33.73 -10.81
N ALA A 322 -1.45 34.86 -11.50
CA ALA A 322 -1.32 36.19 -10.91
C ALA A 322 -2.55 36.55 -10.05
N ASP A 323 -3.73 36.08 -10.43
CA ASP A 323 -4.96 36.31 -9.65
C ASP A 323 -4.88 35.67 -8.25
N LEU A 324 -4.08 34.61 -8.06
CA LEU A 324 -3.86 34.00 -6.73
C LEU A 324 -3.16 34.93 -5.74
N ALA A 325 -2.47 35.97 -6.20
CA ALA A 325 -1.82 36.95 -5.34
C ALA A 325 -2.75 38.12 -4.94
N ALA A 326 -4.00 38.15 -5.45
CA ALA A 326 -4.97 39.19 -5.12
C ALA A 326 -5.44 39.09 -3.65
N PRO A 327 -5.87 40.20 -3.01
CA PRO A 327 -6.22 40.22 -1.58
C PRO A 327 -7.30 39.21 -1.16
N ASP A 328 -8.28 38.96 -2.03
CA ASP A 328 -9.42 38.06 -1.75
C ASP A 328 -9.24 36.66 -2.35
N ALA A 329 -8.07 36.36 -2.94
CA ALA A 329 -7.82 35.08 -3.55
C ALA A 329 -7.58 33.98 -2.49
N PRO A 330 -8.07 32.75 -2.70
CA PRO A 330 -7.86 31.64 -1.76
C PRO A 330 -6.50 30.96 -1.99
N ALA A 331 -5.40 31.69 -1.79
CA ALA A 331 -4.05 31.24 -2.16
C ALA A 331 -3.63 29.97 -1.38
N ARG A 332 -3.88 29.94 -0.06
CA ARG A 332 -3.59 28.80 0.81
C ARG A 332 -4.35 27.57 0.35
N ARG A 333 -5.68 27.68 0.21
CA ARG A 333 -6.54 26.56 -0.17
C ARG A 333 -6.18 26.00 -1.54
N TRP A 334 -5.77 26.86 -2.47
CA TRP A 334 -5.31 26.41 -3.79
C TRP A 334 -4.01 25.61 -3.69
N LEU A 335 -3.03 26.12 -2.94
CA LEU A 335 -1.73 25.46 -2.74
C LEU A 335 -1.89 24.10 -2.04
N GLU A 336 -2.69 24.03 -0.97
CA GLU A 336 -2.99 22.79 -0.23
C GLU A 336 -3.58 21.72 -1.16
N ARG A 337 -4.56 22.08 -2.00
CA ARG A 337 -5.17 21.16 -2.97
C ARG A 337 -4.18 20.71 -4.04
N PHE A 338 -3.31 21.60 -4.51
CA PHE A 338 -2.31 21.27 -5.53
C PHE A 338 -1.25 20.31 -4.98
N LEU A 339 -0.81 20.52 -3.74
CA LEU A 339 0.14 19.63 -3.05
C LEU A 339 -0.49 18.29 -2.73
N ASP A 340 -1.76 18.23 -2.30
CA ASP A 340 -2.44 16.97 -2.01
C ASP A 340 -2.53 16.06 -3.24
N LEU A 341 -2.84 16.62 -4.41
CA LEU A 341 -2.77 15.87 -5.68
C LEU A 341 -1.36 15.36 -6.01
N ARG A 342 -0.31 16.11 -5.65
CA ARG A 342 1.08 15.67 -5.86
C ARG A 342 1.47 14.49 -4.98
N ARG A 343 0.79 14.28 -3.85
CA ARG A 343 1.13 13.21 -2.90
C ARG A 343 0.85 11.82 -3.45
N PHE A 344 -0.22 11.57 -4.21
CA PHE A 344 -0.55 10.21 -4.65
C PHE A 344 0.36 9.65 -5.77
N ALA A 345 1.26 10.46 -6.31
CA ALA A 345 2.20 10.08 -7.36
C ALA A 345 3.66 9.91 -6.85
N VAL A 346 3.85 9.62 -5.55
CA VAL A 346 5.10 9.71 -4.75
C VAL A 346 6.39 9.30 -5.47
N ARG A 347 6.37 8.30 -6.35
CA ARG A 347 7.60 7.84 -7.03
C ARG A 347 8.09 8.75 -8.17
N ASP A 348 7.30 9.73 -8.60
CA ASP A 348 7.62 10.61 -9.74
C ASP A 348 7.38 12.12 -9.48
N SER A 349 7.10 12.53 -8.23
CA SER A 349 6.92 13.96 -7.89
C SER A 349 8.25 14.72 -7.88
N ARG A 350 8.78 14.98 -9.08
CA ARG A 350 10.03 15.72 -9.28
C ARG A 350 9.89 17.18 -8.91
N ARG A 351 11.01 17.80 -8.54
CA ARG A 351 11.18 19.21 -8.22
C ARG A 351 10.61 20.08 -9.34
N ASN A 352 9.85 21.09 -8.94
CA ASN A 352 9.16 21.97 -9.87
C ASN A 352 9.50 23.44 -9.59
N ALA A 353 10.40 23.99 -10.39
CA ALA A 353 10.83 25.39 -10.28
C ALA A 353 9.68 26.41 -10.47
N ARG A 354 8.64 26.08 -11.24
CA ARG A 354 7.47 26.99 -11.43
C ARG A 354 6.61 27.03 -10.18
N LEU A 355 6.41 25.90 -9.53
CA LEU A 355 5.72 25.84 -8.25
C LEU A 355 6.47 26.67 -7.22
N LEU A 356 7.79 26.52 -7.11
CA LEU A 356 8.61 27.31 -6.18
C LEU A 356 8.51 28.81 -6.47
N ALA A 357 8.65 29.22 -7.73
CA ALA A 357 8.50 30.62 -8.11
C ALA A 357 7.08 31.16 -7.85
N LEU A 358 6.04 30.33 -7.98
CA LEU A 358 4.68 30.71 -7.63
C LEU A 358 4.52 30.86 -6.11
N VAL A 359 4.99 29.90 -5.31
CA VAL A 359 4.93 29.96 -3.85
C VAL A 359 5.67 31.18 -3.32
N GLU A 360 6.84 31.51 -3.88
CA GLU A 360 7.60 32.71 -3.52
C GLU A 360 6.80 34.00 -3.76
N ARG A 361 6.09 34.10 -4.90
CA ARG A 361 5.19 35.24 -5.18
C ARG A 361 3.99 35.28 -4.23
N LEU A 362 3.47 34.12 -3.82
CA LEU A 362 2.31 34.01 -2.93
C LEU A 362 2.68 34.18 -1.45
N ALA A 363 3.96 34.15 -1.08
CA ALA A 363 4.39 34.15 0.32
C ALA A 363 3.78 35.28 1.18
N PRO A 364 3.75 36.56 0.75
CA PRO A 364 3.12 37.63 1.53
C PRO A 364 1.64 37.34 1.83
N ARG A 365 0.94 36.72 0.88
CA ARG A 365 -0.47 36.35 1.05
C ARG A 365 -0.63 35.15 1.97
N LEU A 366 0.19 34.11 1.79
CA LEU A 366 0.16 32.92 2.64
C LEU A 366 0.42 33.25 4.12
N VAL A 367 1.35 34.18 4.41
CA VAL A 367 1.57 34.69 5.77
C VAL A 367 0.28 35.26 6.38
N THR A 368 -0.50 36.02 5.60
CA THR A 368 -1.77 36.61 6.07
C THR A 368 -2.92 35.59 6.19
N GLU A 369 -2.91 34.51 5.42
CA GLU A 369 -3.92 33.43 5.47
C GLU A 369 -3.65 32.39 6.58
N GLY A 370 -2.45 32.42 7.17
CA GLY A 370 -2.04 31.56 8.27
C GLY A 370 -1.38 30.25 7.82
N GLU A 371 -1.49 29.22 8.67
CA GLU A 371 -0.76 27.95 8.52
C GLU A 371 -1.19 27.14 7.29
N VAL A 372 -0.25 26.79 6.41
CA VAL A 372 -0.50 26.03 5.18
C VAL A 372 -0.25 24.54 5.40
N VAL A 373 -1.21 23.68 5.06
CA VAL A 373 -1.03 22.21 5.15
C VAL A 373 -0.25 21.68 3.93
N LEU A 374 1.06 21.53 4.08
CA LEU A 374 1.96 21.04 3.03
C LEU A 374 1.96 19.51 2.92
N ALA A 375 1.80 18.79 4.03
CA ALA A 375 1.79 17.32 4.05
C ALA A 375 0.83 16.76 5.13
N THR A 376 0.43 15.49 4.99
CA THR A 376 -0.24 14.74 6.09
C THR A 376 0.75 13.97 6.96
N HIS A 377 1.95 13.72 6.43
CA HIS A 377 3.06 13.07 7.14
C HIS A 377 4.38 13.70 6.67
N PRO A 378 5.38 13.87 7.57
CA PRO A 378 6.68 14.47 7.22
C PRO A 378 7.39 13.82 6.02
N SER A 379 7.27 12.50 5.85
CA SER A 379 7.87 11.75 4.73
C SER A 379 7.24 12.05 3.37
N THR A 380 6.12 12.78 3.34
CA THR A 380 5.41 13.16 2.10
C THR A 380 5.53 14.64 1.78
N ALA A 381 6.27 15.40 2.60
CA ALA A 381 6.47 16.82 2.39
C ALA A 381 7.46 17.09 1.23
N ASP A 382 7.09 18.02 0.35
CA ASP A 382 8.01 18.56 -0.66
C ASP A 382 9.01 19.49 0.05
N LEU A 383 10.28 19.05 0.13
CA LEU A 383 11.29 19.73 0.94
C LEU A 383 11.66 21.11 0.40
N ASP A 384 11.62 21.31 -0.91
CA ASP A 384 11.93 22.62 -1.49
C ASP A 384 10.78 23.62 -1.24
N VAL A 385 9.53 23.16 -1.26
CA VAL A 385 8.38 24.01 -0.89
C VAL A 385 8.38 24.31 0.61
N LEU A 386 8.63 23.31 1.46
CA LEU A 386 8.72 23.48 2.92
C LEU A 386 9.82 24.48 3.29
N ASP A 387 11.04 24.32 2.76
CA ASP A 387 12.14 25.23 3.04
C ASP A 387 11.83 26.67 2.56
N LEU A 388 11.19 26.83 1.41
CA LEU A 388 10.76 28.14 0.92
C LEU A 388 9.71 28.79 1.82
N CYS A 389 8.69 28.04 2.28
CA CYS A 389 7.70 28.54 3.22
C CYS A 389 8.36 29.05 4.51
N LEU A 390 9.25 28.26 5.10
CA LEU A 390 9.97 28.64 6.32
C LEU A 390 10.87 29.86 6.09
N ALA A 391 11.62 29.89 4.99
CA ALA A 391 12.51 31.00 4.65
C ALA A 391 11.75 32.32 4.42
N THR A 392 10.48 32.26 4.02
CA THR A 392 9.62 33.42 3.79
C THR A 392 8.66 33.73 4.95
N GLY A 393 8.74 32.98 6.05
CA GLY A 393 7.92 33.18 7.25
C GLY A 393 6.48 32.67 7.14
N VAL A 394 6.16 31.85 6.13
CA VAL A 394 4.85 31.19 5.98
C VAL A 394 4.77 30.03 6.97
N PRO A 395 3.83 30.03 7.93
CA PRO A 395 3.65 28.90 8.83
C PRO A 395 3.20 27.66 8.05
N ALA A 396 3.79 26.50 8.32
CA ALA A 396 3.56 25.28 7.56
C ALA A 396 3.29 24.08 8.47
N ASP A 397 2.26 23.31 8.13
CA ASP A 397 1.93 22.03 8.75
C ASP A 397 2.33 20.89 7.80
N ILE A 398 3.01 19.89 8.34
CA ILE A 398 3.46 18.68 7.63
C ILE A 398 2.85 17.40 8.23
N GLY A 399 1.90 17.53 9.15
CA GLY A 399 1.28 16.43 9.87
C GLY A 399 2.19 15.79 10.92
N ALA A 400 1.64 14.80 11.62
CA ALA A 400 2.34 14.11 12.70
C ALA A 400 3.29 13.03 12.16
N ASP A 401 4.45 12.87 12.81
CA ASP A 401 5.41 11.79 12.51
C ASP A 401 4.95 10.45 13.12
N GLY A 402 3.82 9.92 12.64
CA GLY A 402 3.23 8.68 13.15
C GLY A 402 4.07 7.42 12.89
N TYR A 403 5.02 7.48 11.95
CA TYR A 403 5.81 6.33 11.53
C TYR A 403 7.31 6.48 11.80
N GLN A 404 7.77 7.61 12.35
CA GLN A 404 9.19 7.87 12.67
C GLN A 404 10.16 7.83 11.48
N HIS A 405 9.67 8.04 10.24
CA HIS A 405 10.50 7.94 9.03
C HIS A 405 11.34 9.20 8.75
N GLY A 406 11.06 10.33 9.41
CA GLY A 406 11.72 11.61 9.12
C GLY A 406 11.28 12.24 7.80
N LEU A 407 12.09 13.19 7.29
CA LEU A 407 11.88 13.83 5.98
C LEU A 407 12.45 12.97 4.84
N GLU A 408 11.79 12.95 3.68
CA GLU A 408 12.22 12.18 2.50
C GLU A 408 13.37 12.86 1.73
N VAL A 409 14.54 12.95 2.38
CA VAL A 409 15.76 13.55 1.83
C VAL A 409 16.30 12.73 0.66
N THR A 410 16.04 11.43 0.66
CA THR A 410 16.59 10.50 -0.31
C THR A 410 16.03 10.73 -1.72
N ALA A 411 14.72 10.97 -1.87
CA ALA A 411 14.16 11.42 -3.14
C ALA A 411 14.64 12.83 -3.53
N TRP A 412 14.78 13.74 -2.57
CA TRP A 412 15.25 15.11 -2.83
C TRP A 412 16.70 15.16 -3.35
N VAL A 413 17.55 14.26 -2.85
CA VAL A 413 18.95 14.08 -3.29
C VAL A 413 19.03 13.58 -4.73
N ASP A 414 18.21 12.61 -5.10
CA ASP A 414 18.20 12.03 -6.44
C ASP A 414 17.68 13.01 -7.50
N ASP A 415 16.86 13.96 -7.07
CA ASP A 415 16.29 14.94 -7.96
C ASP A 415 17.35 15.99 -8.37
N THR A 416 17.71 15.97 -9.64
CA THR A 416 18.65 16.92 -10.27
C THR A 416 17.94 18.06 -11.01
N GLY A 417 16.61 18.15 -10.91
CA GLY A 417 15.79 19.19 -11.49
C GLY A 417 16.08 20.58 -10.93
N ALA A 418 15.77 21.61 -11.71
CA ALA A 418 15.98 23.00 -11.35
C ALA A 418 15.14 23.44 -10.14
N GLY A 419 15.63 24.44 -9.39
CA GLY A 419 14.96 25.01 -8.22
C GLY A 419 15.40 24.44 -6.87
N ARG A 420 16.50 23.67 -6.84
CA ARG A 420 16.98 23.03 -5.61
C ARG A 420 17.36 24.07 -4.55
N ARG A 421 16.81 23.93 -3.35
CA ARG A 421 17.11 24.79 -2.19
C ARG A 421 18.30 24.27 -1.38
N ASP A 422 18.77 25.03 -0.40
CA ASP A 422 19.88 24.64 0.48
C ASP A 422 19.42 23.98 1.79
N LEU A 423 18.10 23.93 2.03
CA LEU A 423 17.43 23.38 3.21
C LEU A 423 17.82 24.07 4.53
N ALA A 424 18.39 25.28 4.48
CA ALA A 424 18.88 25.99 5.65
C ALA A 424 17.75 26.39 6.61
N ALA A 425 16.57 26.74 6.10
CA ALA A 425 15.44 27.13 6.95
C ALA A 425 14.86 25.92 7.69
N ILE A 426 14.80 24.75 7.05
CA ILE A 426 14.42 23.49 7.72
C ILE A 426 15.42 23.15 8.83
N ALA A 427 16.73 23.26 8.57
CA ALA A 427 17.76 22.96 9.56
C ALA A 427 17.76 23.92 10.75
N ALA A 428 17.34 25.17 10.54
CA ALA A 428 17.22 26.18 11.60
C ALA A 428 16.00 25.98 12.51
N ASP A 429 14.96 25.27 12.04
CA ASP A 429 13.76 25.00 12.83
C ASP A 429 13.98 23.85 13.85
N PRO A 430 13.85 24.09 15.17
CA PRO A 430 14.08 23.07 16.20
C PRO A 430 13.15 21.86 16.12
N ARG A 431 11.93 22.01 15.60
CA ARG A 431 10.96 20.92 15.45
C ARG A 431 11.28 20.05 14.24
N LEU A 432 11.76 20.66 13.16
CA LEU A 432 12.05 19.97 11.89
C LEU A 432 13.47 19.42 11.81
N ARG A 433 14.44 20.01 12.51
CA ARG A 433 15.84 19.57 12.50
C ARG A 433 16.02 18.08 12.85
N PRO A 434 15.33 17.50 13.86
CA PRO A 434 15.38 16.06 14.12
C PRO A 434 14.82 15.20 12.98
N LEU A 435 13.79 15.68 12.28
CA LEU A 435 13.21 14.98 11.12
C LEU A 435 14.16 15.02 9.91
N LEU A 436 14.78 16.18 9.65
CA LEU A 436 15.81 16.34 8.62
C LEU A 436 17.00 15.42 8.91
N ARG A 437 17.42 15.35 10.16
CA ARG A 437 18.49 14.45 10.62
C ARG A 437 18.22 12.98 10.32
N ARG A 438 17.02 12.48 10.63
CA ARG A 438 16.61 11.11 10.24
C ARG A 438 16.64 10.91 8.73
N GLY A 439 16.16 11.90 7.96
CA GLY A 439 16.20 11.88 6.50
C GLY A 439 17.62 11.82 5.91
N VAL A 440 18.53 12.67 6.40
CA VAL A 440 19.94 12.68 5.97
C VAL A 440 20.61 11.34 6.28
N ARG A 441 20.35 10.77 7.47
CA ARG A 441 20.84 9.44 7.84
C ARG A 441 20.32 8.35 6.88
N SER A 442 19.04 8.39 6.53
CA SER A 442 18.46 7.48 5.53
C SER A 442 19.14 7.61 4.16
N ALA A 443 19.40 8.84 3.71
CA ALA A 443 20.08 9.12 2.44
C ALA A 443 21.53 8.60 2.41
N LEU A 444 22.27 8.66 3.53
CA LEU A 444 23.61 8.04 3.63
C LEU A 444 23.56 6.52 3.46
N GLY A 445 22.50 5.86 3.91
CA GLY A 445 22.36 4.39 3.88
C GLY A 445 21.98 3.80 2.51
N ARG A 446 21.64 4.62 1.51
CA ARG A 446 21.14 4.16 0.20
C ARG A 446 22.22 3.75 -0.81
N PHE A 447 23.49 4.09 -0.55
CA PHE A 447 24.57 3.93 -1.53
C PHE A 447 25.90 3.62 -0.82
N PRO A 448 26.73 2.62 -1.18
CA PRO A 448 26.55 1.40 -2.01
C PRO A 448 26.48 0.09 -1.19
N ASP A 449 25.89 -0.96 -1.78
CA ASP A 449 25.77 -2.37 -1.34
C ASP A 449 25.62 -2.63 0.17
N ASN A 450 24.36 -2.76 0.60
CA ASN A 450 23.95 -3.33 1.90
C ASN A 450 24.50 -2.66 3.18
N GLY A 451 24.98 -1.42 3.13
CA GLY A 451 25.53 -0.78 4.32
C GLY A 451 26.71 -1.56 4.88
N SER A 452 27.59 -2.05 4.01
CA SER A 452 28.81 -2.72 4.45
C SER A 452 29.89 -1.69 4.81
N LEU A 453 30.65 -2.00 5.85
CA LEU A 453 31.87 -1.28 6.21
C LEU A 453 32.90 -1.20 5.06
N THR A 454 32.87 -2.20 4.17
CA THR A 454 33.80 -2.34 3.05
C THR A 454 33.32 -1.67 1.77
N SER A 455 32.12 -1.10 1.76
CA SER A 455 31.60 -0.39 0.60
C SER A 455 32.48 0.81 0.24
N PRO A 456 32.68 1.11 -1.05
CA PRO A 456 33.43 2.28 -1.45
C PRO A 456 32.75 3.57 -0.94
N PRO A 457 33.52 4.54 -0.42
CA PRO A 457 32.96 5.82 0.02
C PRO A 457 32.42 6.62 -1.17
N PHE A 458 31.61 7.63 -0.90
CA PHE A 458 31.19 8.59 -1.91
C PHE A 458 32.38 9.32 -2.51
N GLY A 459 32.39 9.42 -3.84
CA GLY A 459 33.33 10.28 -4.55
C GLY A 459 33.14 11.75 -4.17
N ASP A 460 34.20 12.55 -4.27
CA ASP A 460 34.20 13.95 -3.83
C ASP A 460 33.13 14.79 -4.54
N ALA A 461 32.82 14.50 -5.81
CA ALA A 461 31.75 15.15 -6.56
C ALA A 461 30.36 14.90 -5.93
N VAL A 462 30.10 13.69 -5.43
CA VAL A 462 28.85 13.35 -4.74
C VAL A 462 28.78 14.08 -3.41
N ILE A 463 29.85 14.08 -2.61
CA ILE A 463 29.88 14.83 -1.35
C ILE A 463 29.58 16.32 -1.59
N GLY A 464 30.25 16.94 -2.57
CA GLY A 464 30.06 18.35 -2.90
C GLY A 464 28.68 18.69 -3.48
N GLN A 465 28.19 17.90 -4.44
CA GLN A 465 26.92 18.18 -5.12
C GLN A 465 25.70 17.74 -4.32
N VAL A 466 25.76 16.57 -3.68
CA VAL A 466 24.60 15.97 -2.99
C VAL A 466 24.51 16.46 -1.55
N PHE A 467 25.62 16.42 -0.82
CA PHE A 467 25.65 16.74 0.62
C PHE A 467 26.20 18.16 0.91
N GLY A 468 26.46 18.96 -0.12
CA GLY A 468 26.96 20.33 0.01
C GLY A 468 25.89 21.39 0.37
N ALA A 469 24.61 21.05 0.30
CA ALA A 469 23.54 21.96 0.71
C ALA A 469 23.67 22.35 2.20
N ALA A 470 23.55 23.64 2.52
CA ALA A 470 23.91 24.18 3.83
C ALA A 470 23.19 23.50 5.00
N GLY A 471 21.88 23.28 4.88
CA GLY A 471 21.06 22.62 5.90
C GLY A 471 21.43 21.15 6.09
N ILE A 472 21.69 20.43 5.00
CA ILE A 472 22.16 19.03 5.06
C ILE A 472 23.54 18.96 5.70
N ARG A 473 24.47 19.83 5.27
CA ARG A 473 25.84 19.85 5.79
C ARG A 473 25.88 20.09 7.30
N ALA A 474 25.06 21.02 7.81
CA ALA A 474 24.98 21.30 9.25
C ALA A 474 24.56 20.07 10.05
N VAL A 475 23.49 19.40 9.61
CA VAL A 475 22.97 18.18 10.24
C VAL A 475 23.92 16.98 10.07
N LEU A 476 24.61 16.90 8.92
CA LEU A 476 25.59 15.85 8.65
C LEU A 476 26.80 15.94 9.58
N ILE A 477 27.29 17.15 9.87
CA ILE A 477 28.40 17.35 10.82
C ILE A 477 27.99 16.88 12.23
N GLU A 478 26.78 17.23 12.68
CA GLU A 478 26.22 16.74 13.95
C GLU A 478 26.13 15.21 13.98
N LEU A 479 25.62 14.60 12.90
CA LEU A 479 25.55 13.15 12.76
C LEU A 479 26.94 12.50 12.86
N ILE A 480 27.96 13.08 12.22
CA ILE A 480 29.34 12.57 12.31
C ILE A 480 29.83 12.62 13.75
N HIS A 481 29.68 13.76 14.43
CA HIS A 481 30.09 13.90 15.83
C HIS A 481 29.39 12.89 16.74
N ASP A 482 28.09 12.67 16.57
CA ASP A 482 27.34 11.72 17.39
C ASP A 482 27.70 10.25 17.11
N LEU A 483 28.02 9.91 15.86
CA LEU A 483 28.48 8.56 15.51
C LEU A 483 29.87 8.28 16.07
N VAL A 484 30.78 9.26 15.98
CA VAL A 484 32.14 9.19 16.53
C VAL A 484 32.12 9.17 18.06
N GLY A 485 31.35 10.04 18.71
CA GLY A 485 31.24 10.06 20.17
C GLY A 485 30.77 8.73 20.76
N ARG A 486 29.93 7.98 20.01
CA ARG A 486 29.50 6.63 20.38
C ARG A 486 30.54 5.55 20.04
N ALA A 487 31.46 5.79 19.11
CA ALA A 487 32.37 4.78 18.56
C ALA A 487 33.42 4.28 19.58
N GLY A 488 33.67 4.95 20.70
CA GLY A 488 34.59 4.45 21.75
C GLY A 488 33.91 3.84 22.98
N ALA A 489 32.69 4.28 23.29
CA ALA A 489 32.00 3.91 24.52
C ALA A 489 31.19 2.60 24.39
N GLY A 490 30.77 2.24 23.18
CA GLY A 490 29.87 1.09 22.94
C GLY A 490 30.51 -0.29 22.98
N ALA A 491 29.74 -1.28 22.50
CA ALA A 491 30.14 -2.65 22.23
C ALA A 491 30.52 -2.87 20.74
N VAL A 492 31.01 -4.06 20.37
CA VAL A 492 31.51 -4.36 19.02
C VAL A 492 30.45 -4.10 17.94
N ALA A 493 29.19 -4.50 18.16
CA ALA A 493 28.11 -4.22 17.20
C ALA A 493 27.79 -2.73 17.10
N GLY A 494 27.81 -2.00 18.23
CA GLY A 494 27.69 -0.54 18.26
C GLY A 494 28.80 0.16 17.48
N LEU A 495 30.07 -0.22 17.71
CA LEU A 495 31.22 0.29 16.96
C LEU A 495 31.08 -0.02 15.46
N SER A 496 30.76 -1.27 15.12
CA SER A 496 30.51 -1.68 13.74
C SER A 496 29.46 -0.80 13.07
N ARG A 497 28.34 -0.56 13.75
CA ARG A 497 27.27 0.29 13.24
C ARG A 497 27.70 1.75 13.06
N SER A 498 28.40 2.31 14.03
CA SER A 498 28.93 3.69 13.92
C SER A 498 29.86 3.81 12.72
N LEU A 499 30.80 2.87 12.57
CA LEU A 499 31.75 2.83 11.48
C LEU A 499 31.06 2.60 10.12
N THR A 500 30.10 1.69 10.04
CA THR A 500 29.25 1.48 8.86
C THR A 500 28.48 2.75 8.48
N GLY A 501 27.90 3.46 9.45
CA GLY A 501 27.19 4.72 9.21
C GLY A 501 28.11 5.84 8.71
N LEU A 502 29.38 5.83 9.11
CA LEU A 502 30.41 6.74 8.62
C LEU A 502 31.02 6.29 7.28
N ALA A 503 30.77 5.04 6.85
CA ALA A 503 31.44 4.46 5.71
C ALA A 503 31.31 5.22 4.39
N PRO A 504 30.13 5.78 4.07
CA PRO A 504 29.97 6.58 2.86
C PRO A 504 30.82 7.86 2.85
N LEU A 505 31.31 8.32 4.01
CA LEU A 505 32.05 9.58 4.18
C LEU A 505 33.57 9.38 4.29
N TRP A 506 34.08 8.17 4.10
CA TRP A 506 35.53 7.87 4.21
C TRP A 506 36.41 8.35 3.05
N SER A 507 35.89 9.18 2.15
CA SER A 507 36.68 9.90 1.14
C SER A 507 37.37 11.12 1.75
N PRO A 508 38.44 11.66 1.13
CA PRO A 508 39.08 12.89 1.59
C PRO A 508 38.07 14.04 1.76
N ALA A 509 37.16 14.26 0.81
CA ALA A 509 36.12 15.29 0.92
C ALA A 509 35.12 15.03 2.06
N GLY A 510 34.73 13.76 2.27
CA GLY A 510 33.83 13.40 3.37
C GLY A 510 34.47 13.59 4.74
N MET A 511 35.73 13.16 4.92
CA MET A 511 36.46 13.35 6.18
C MET A 511 36.77 14.83 6.47
N ALA A 512 36.93 15.65 5.43
CA ALA A 512 37.11 17.10 5.57
C ALA A 512 35.88 17.82 6.14
N LEU A 513 34.70 17.19 6.18
CA LEU A 513 33.52 17.75 6.83
C LEU A 513 33.69 17.87 8.35
N ALA A 514 34.40 16.94 8.98
CA ALA A 514 34.63 16.89 10.42
C ALA A 514 35.98 16.21 10.76
N PRO A 515 37.13 16.85 10.43
CA PRO A 515 38.44 16.21 10.49
C PRO A 515 38.84 15.76 11.90
N ASP A 516 38.48 16.54 12.93
CA ASP A 516 38.81 16.21 14.32
C ASP A 516 38.00 15.01 14.83
N ALA A 517 36.75 14.86 14.38
CA ALA A 517 35.92 13.71 14.71
C ALA A 517 36.49 12.43 14.11
N PHE A 518 36.91 12.44 12.84
CA PHE A 518 37.58 11.29 12.24
C PHE A 518 38.92 10.95 12.89
N ARG A 519 39.69 11.96 13.36
CA ARG A 519 40.93 11.72 14.09
C ARG A 519 40.67 11.03 15.43
N ALA A 520 39.61 11.41 16.15
CA ALA A 520 39.25 10.80 17.43
C ALA A 520 38.94 9.29 17.34
N LEU A 521 38.57 8.77 16.16
CA LEU A 521 38.39 7.33 15.96
C LEU A 521 39.68 6.52 16.17
N LEU A 522 40.86 7.12 15.96
CA LEU A 522 42.15 6.45 16.16
C LEU A 522 42.42 6.13 17.64
N GLU A 523 41.75 6.82 18.57
CA GLU A 523 41.88 6.66 20.01
C GLU A 523 40.91 5.61 20.58
N VAL A 524 40.12 4.93 19.74
CA VAL A 524 39.17 3.90 20.19
C VAL A 524 39.90 2.66 20.69
N ASP A 525 39.74 2.35 21.98
CA ASP A 525 40.24 1.13 22.61
C ASP A 525 39.39 -0.09 22.23
N VAL A 526 39.77 -0.74 21.12
CA VAL A 526 39.07 -1.93 20.61
C VAL A 526 39.11 -3.12 21.59
N PRO A 527 40.23 -3.43 22.29
CA PRO A 527 40.22 -4.39 23.40
C PRO A 527 39.16 -4.11 24.46
N ALA A 528 39.02 -2.88 24.94
CA ALA A 528 37.99 -2.52 25.92
C ALA A 528 36.57 -2.68 25.36
N VAL A 529 36.35 -2.34 24.08
CA VAL A 529 35.07 -2.58 23.38
C VAL A 529 34.73 -4.08 23.31
N LEU A 530 35.71 -4.93 22.98
CA LEU A 530 35.53 -6.39 22.96
C LEU A 530 35.23 -6.93 24.36
N ALA A 531 35.99 -6.49 25.37
CA ALA A 531 35.81 -6.92 26.75
C ALA A 531 34.39 -6.61 27.26
N ARG A 532 33.89 -5.38 27.04
CA ARG A 532 32.52 -4.99 27.38
C ARG A 532 31.48 -5.85 26.66
N THR A 533 31.70 -6.15 25.38
CA THR A 533 30.77 -6.97 24.57
C THR A 533 30.64 -8.37 25.15
N LEU A 534 31.77 -9.06 25.38
CA LEU A 534 31.77 -10.42 25.88
C LEU A 534 31.26 -10.50 27.33
N ARG A 535 31.60 -9.51 28.17
CA ARG A 535 31.15 -9.43 29.56
C ARG A 535 29.64 -9.20 29.70
N ALA A 536 29.08 -8.36 28.82
CA ALA A 536 27.64 -8.14 28.77
C ALA A 536 26.89 -9.37 28.25
N GLY A 537 27.54 -10.14 27.36
CA GLY A 537 27.10 -11.45 26.91
C GLY A 537 26.54 -11.49 25.49
N LEU A 538 26.39 -12.72 25.00
CA LEU A 538 25.99 -13.06 23.63
C LEU A 538 24.76 -13.95 23.65
N LEU A 539 23.89 -13.80 22.66
CA LEU A 539 22.74 -14.69 22.47
C LEU A 539 23.15 -16.15 22.23
N ALA A 540 24.37 -16.39 21.72
CA ALA A 540 24.90 -17.73 21.53
C ALA A 540 25.17 -18.49 22.84
N GLU A 541 25.17 -17.80 23.99
CA GLU A 541 25.17 -18.44 25.32
C GLU A 541 23.86 -19.20 25.60
N LEU A 542 22.83 -18.97 24.78
CA LEU A 542 21.55 -19.66 24.84
C LEU A 542 21.41 -20.66 23.68
N THR A 543 20.67 -21.74 23.93
CA THR A 543 20.37 -22.77 22.93
C THR A 543 18.98 -23.34 23.11
N TRP A 544 18.38 -23.74 21.99
CA TRP A 544 17.30 -24.72 21.98
C TRP A 544 17.68 -25.83 20.98
N PRO A 545 18.26 -26.94 21.46
CA PRO A 545 18.84 -27.94 20.56
C PRO A 545 17.84 -28.56 19.57
N ALA A 546 16.56 -28.65 19.96
CA ALA A 546 15.50 -29.12 19.07
C ALA A 546 15.25 -28.16 17.90
N TYR A 547 15.28 -26.86 18.17
CA TYR A 547 15.17 -25.82 17.15
C TYR A 547 16.35 -25.85 16.18
N GLU A 548 17.59 -25.89 16.67
CA GLU A 548 18.79 -25.91 15.83
C GLU A 548 18.81 -27.14 14.89
N ARG A 549 18.41 -28.31 15.39
CA ARG A 549 18.24 -29.53 14.57
C ARG A 549 17.13 -29.41 13.54
N ALA A 550 16.00 -28.77 13.86
CA ALA A 550 14.90 -28.57 12.93
C ALA A 550 15.25 -27.54 11.85
N ALA A 551 15.81 -26.39 12.24
CA ALA A 551 16.18 -25.30 11.35
C ALA A 551 17.25 -25.72 10.33
N SER A 552 18.24 -26.51 10.75
CA SER A 552 19.32 -27.00 9.86
C SER A 552 18.85 -27.95 8.75
N ARG A 553 17.63 -28.51 8.84
CA ARG A 553 17.04 -29.35 7.79
C ARG A 553 16.33 -28.55 6.70
N LEU A 554 16.08 -27.27 6.92
CA LEU A 554 15.30 -26.42 6.03
C LEU A 554 16.21 -25.55 5.16
N SER A 555 15.83 -25.37 3.90
CA SER A 555 16.56 -24.51 2.96
C SER A 555 16.29 -23.01 3.20
N ARG A 556 15.11 -22.69 3.74
CA ARG A 556 14.68 -21.39 4.21
C ARG A 556 13.82 -21.58 5.46
N ILE A 557 13.88 -20.66 6.41
CA ILE A 557 13.07 -20.75 7.62
C ILE A 557 11.87 -19.80 7.50
N ASP A 558 10.71 -20.35 7.17
CA ASP A 558 9.41 -19.73 7.39
C ASP A 558 8.77 -20.28 8.67
N VAL A 559 7.84 -19.51 9.24
CA VAL A 559 7.20 -19.82 10.53
C VAL A 559 5.70 -19.99 10.31
N GLY A 560 5.17 -21.13 10.74
CA GLY A 560 3.74 -21.41 10.76
C GLY A 560 3.05 -20.84 12.00
N LEU A 561 1.72 -20.74 11.96
CA LEU A 561 0.92 -20.35 13.12
C LEU A 561 0.79 -21.53 14.09
N ALA A 562 1.25 -21.35 15.32
CA ALA A 562 1.12 -22.31 16.41
C ALA A 562 1.40 -21.63 17.75
N TRP A 563 0.95 -22.26 18.84
CA TRP A 563 1.39 -22.00 20.22
C TRP A 563 0.86 -23.11 21.14
N PRO A 564 1.64 -23.66 22.08
CA PRO A 564 3.04 -23.33 22.39
C PRO A 564 4.08 -24.03 21.50
N GLU A 565 3.66 -24.96 20.63
CA GLU A 565 4.55 -25.58 19.64
C GLU A 565 5.08 -24.55 18.63
N LEU A 566 6.25 -24.82 18.05
CA LEU A 566 6.84 -24.02 16.98
C LEU A 566 6.82 -24.79 15.67
N VAL A 567 6.23 -24.19 14.63
CA VAL A 567 6.25 -24.74 13.27
C VAL A 567 7.26 -23.98 12.44
N LEU A 568 8.28 -24.67 11.94
CA LEU A 568 9.22 -24.17 10.94
C LEU A 568 8.95 -24.87 9.61
N HIS A 569 9.02 -24.16 8.49
CA HIS A 569 8.88 -24.81 7.19
C HIS A 569 9.65 -24.11 6.08
N ASP A 570 9.91 -24.82 4.99
CA ASP A 570 10.32 -24.25 3.71
C ASP A 570 9.26 -24.52 2.64
N ASP A 571 9.66 -24.75 1.38
CA ASP A 571 8.78 -25.13 0.29
C ASP A 571 8.60 -26.65 0.14
N ARG A 572 9.28 -27.46 0.97
CA ARG A 572 9.31 -28.93 0.87
C ARG A 572 8.76 -29.64 2.09
N ALA A 573 9.02 -29.14 3.29
CA ALA A 573 8.61 -29.80 4.53
C ALA A 573 8.36 -28.80 5.65
N ALA A 574 7.63 -29.26 6.67
CA ALA A 574 7.49 -28.60 7.96
C ALA A 574 8.10 -29.44 9.08
N GLN A 575 8.67 -28.77 10.07
CA GLN A 575 9.16 -29.32 11.34
C GLN A 575 8.31 -28.72 12.46
N VAL A 576 7.59 -29.56 13.21
CA VAL A 576 6.82 -29.16 14.39
C VAL A 576 7.64 -29.50 15.63
N ILE A 577 7.96 -28.49 16.43
CA ILE A 577 8.78 -28.62 17.64
C ILE A 577 7.88 -28.45 18.86
N SER A 578 7.83 -29.46 19.72
CA SER A 578 7.08 -29.41 20.98
C SER A 578 7.85 -28.62 22.06
N PRO A 579 7.16 -28.07 23.09
CA PRO A 579 7.82 -27.40 24.22
C PRO A 579 8.90 -28.25 24.91
N GLU A 580 8.71 -29.57 24.97
CA GLU A 580 9.66 -30.54 25.53
C GLU A 580 10.88 -30.78 24.61
N GLY A 581 10.81 -30.35 23.36
CA GLY A 581 11.89 -30.44 22.37
C GLY A 581 11.85 -31.67 21.46
N SER A 582 10.71 -32.37 21.38
CA SER A 582 10.48 -33.37 20.33
C SER A 582 10.25 -32.67 18.98
N VAL A 583 10.69 -33.27 17.88
CA VAL A 583 10.54 -32.71 16.52
C VAL A 583 9.85 -33.72 15.61
N THR A 584 8.73 -33.33 15.02
CA THR A 584 7.99 -34.12 14.02
C THR A 584 8.12 -33.47 12.65
N GLU A 585 8.51 -34.26 11.64
CA GLU A 585 8.64 -33.80 10.26
C GLU A 585 7.41 -34.19 9.43
N HIS A 586 6.95 -33.26 8.59
CA HIS A 586 5.92 -33.50 7.58
C HIS A 586 6.37 -33.02 6.21
N VAL A 587 6.52 -33.95 5.26
CA VAL A 587 6.89 -33.64 3.87
C VAL A 587 5.67 -33.26 3.05
N PHE A 588 5.74 -32.12 2.37
CA PHE A 588 4.60 -31.57 1.65
C PHE A 588 4.19 -32.40 0.43
N ARG A 589 2.88 -32.52 0.24
CA ARG A 589 2.26 -33.16 -0.92
C ARG A 589 1.57 -32.11 -1.79
N PHE A 590 2.08 -31.92 -3.00
CA PHE A 590 1.49 -30.97 -3.96
C PHE A 590 0.91 -31.68 -5.17
N PRO A 591 -0.19 -31.17 -5.74
CA PRO A 591 -0.70 -31.63 -7.04
C PRO A 591 0.30 -31.37 -8.17
N ALA A 592 0.17 -32.12 -9.27
CA ALA A 592 1.01 -31.93 -10.44
C ALA A 592 0.83 -30.53 -11.05
N ALA A 593 1.91 -29.96 -11.60
CA ALA A 593 1.90 -28.64 -12.21
C ALA A 593 0.84 -28.52 -13.33
N GLY A 594 0.14 -27.39 -13.37
CA GLY A 594 -0.94 -27.13 -14.33
C GLY A 594 -2.34 -27.54 -13.86
N GLN A 595 -2.46 -28.25 -12.73
CA GLN A 595 -3.76 -28.46 -12.09
C GLN A 595 -4.24 -27.20 -11.36
N ARG A 596 -5.56 -27.02 -11.25
CA ARG A 596 -6.19 -25.86 -10.56
C ARG A 596 -5.67 -25.64 -9.13
N HIS A 597 -5.41 -26.73 -8.40
CA HIS A 597 -4.92 -26.70 -7.01
C HIS A 597 -3.38 -26.72 -6.91
N ALA A 598 -2.64 -26.70 -8.01
CA ALA A 598 -1.18 -26.67 -7.95
C ALA A 598 -0.68 -25.30 -7.45
N PRO A 599 0.40 -25.25 -6.62
CA PRO A 599 0.97 -23.98 -6.16
C PRO A 599 1.44 -23.08 -7.30
N ARG A 600 1.18 -21.77 -7.22
CA ARG A 600 1.78 -20.78 -8.12
C ARG A 600 3.19 -20.42 -7.64
N ARG A 601 4.18 -20.47 -8.54
CA ARG A 601 5.60 -20.21 -8.21
C ARG A 601 5.95 -18.74 -7.97
N SER A 602 5.06 -17.82 -8.30
CA SER A 602 5.28 -16.38 -8.16
C SER A 602 4.67 -15.88 -6.84
N TRP A 603 5.53 -15.64 -5.86
CA TRP A 603 5.29 -15.02 -4.53
C TRP A 603 4.86 -15.98 -3.40
N ASN A 604 5.53 -15.86 -2.24
CA ASN A 604 5.39 -16.70 -1.03
C ASN A 604 3.94 -16.77 -0.51
N GLN A 605 3.18 -17.76 -0.97
CA GLN A 605 1.75 -17.95 -0.64
C GLN A 605 1.45 -19.28 0.05
N LEU A 606 2.49 -20.04 0.43
CA LEU A 606 2.42 -21.26 1.24
C LEU A 606 2.47 -20.88 2.73
N GLY A 607 1.66 -21.54 3.56
CA GLY A 607 1.69 -21.38 5.02
C GLY A 607 1.26 -22.64 5.75
N CYS A 608 1.53 -22.65 7.06
CA CYS A 608 1.21 -23.76 7.96
C CYS A 608 0.43 -23.26 9.20
N LEU A 609 -0.48 -24.08 9.71
CA LEU A 609 -1.16 -23.91 11.00
C LEU A 609 -1.12 -25.24 11.75
N TYR A 610 -0.63 -25.26 12.98
CA TYR A 610 -0.67 -26.46 13.82
C TYR A 610 -1.65 -26.27 14.97
N VAL A 611 -2.62 -27.18 15.08
CA VAL A 611 -3.67 -27.14 16.09
C VAL A 611 -4.19 -28.55 16.37
N ASP A 612 -4.54 -28.84 17.61
CA ASP A 612 -5.08 -30.15 18.04
C ASP A 612 -4.24 -31.36 17.59
N GLY A 613 -2.92 -31.18 17.50
CA GLY A 613 -2.00 -32.25 17.09
C GLY A 613 -1.92 -32.49 15.58
N ASP A 614 -2.59 -31.68 14.74
CA ASP A 614 -2.60 -31.82 13.28
C ASP A 614 -2.09 -30.54 12.60
N LEU A 615 -1.35 -30.71 11.51
CA LEU A 615 -0.77 -29.63 10.72
C LEU A 615 -1.60 -29.39 9.46
N LEU A 616 -2.20 -28.21 9.33
CA LEU A 616 -2.74 -27.71 8.07
C LEU A 616 -1.59 -27.14 7.22
N VAL A 617 -1.46 -27.65 6.00
CA VAL A 617 -0.59 -27.08 4.95
C VAL A 617 -1.48 -26.45 3.90
N TYR A 618 -1.34 -25.14 3.64
CA TYR A 618 -2.18 -24.42 2.70
C TYR A 618 -1.39 -23.50 1.78
N TRP A 619 -1.89 -23.27 0.57
CA TRP A 619 -1.30 -22.42 -0.45
C TRP A 619 -2.36 -21.82 -1.37
N HIS A 620 -1.95 -20.93 -2.27
CA HIS A 620 -2.82 -20.37 -3.30
C HIS A 620 -2.59 -21.05 -4.66
N GLY A 621 -3.68 -21.52 -5.26
CA GLY A 621 -3.75 -22.09 -6.61
C GLY A 621 -4.35 -21.11 -7.63
N ASP A 622 -4.93 -21.63 -8.71
CA ASP A 622 -5.57 -20.80 -9.75
C ASP A 622 -6.93 -20.28 -9.29
N GLY A 623 -6.94 -19.05 -8.74
CA GLY A 623 -8.15 -18.36 -8.30
C GLY A 623 -8.78 -18.93 -7.02
N VAL A 624 -8.08 -19.83 -6.31
CA VAL A 624 -8.54 -20.44 -5.04
C VAL A 624 -7.39 -20.64 -4.06
N GLN A 625 -7.72 -20.76 -2.79
CA GLN A 625 -6.82 -21.26 -1.76
C GLN A 625 -7.08 -22.75 -1.53
N ALA A 626 -6.01 -23.54 -1.54
CA ALA A 626 -6.06 -25.00 -1.42
C ALA A 626 -5.13 -25.46 -0.29
N GLY A 627 -5.44 -26.59 0.33
CA GLY A 627 -4.63 -27.14 1.39
C GLY A 627 -5.03 -28.56 1.76
N TYR A 628 -4.39 -29.13 2.78
CA TYR A 628 -4.75 -30.40 3.39
C TYR A 628 -4.26 -30.45 4.83
N TRP A 629 -4.87 -31.33 5.62
CA TRP A 629 -4.42 -31.66 6.98
C TRP A 629 -3.45 -32.82 6.95
N SER A 630 -2.37 -32.77 7.71
CA SER A 630 -1.28 -33.76 7.70
C SER A 630 -1.74 -35.17 8.05
N SER A 631 -2.80 -35.31 8.84
CA SER A 631 -3.46 -36.59 9.12
C SER A 631 -4.12 -37.24 7.88
N ARG A 632 -4.40 -36.45 6.83
CA ARG A 632 -5.06 -36.88 5.59
C ARG A 632 -4.46 -36.17 4.37
N PRO A 633 -3.18 -36.41 4.04
CA PRO A 633 -2.44 -35.60 3.07
C PRO A 633 -2.93 -35.76 1.62
N ASP A 634 -3.62 -36.86 1.31
CA ASP A 634 -4.21 -37.10 -0.01
C ASP A 634 -5.57 -36.41 -0.20
N ARG A 635 -6.13 -35.80 0.85
CA ARG A 635 -7.43 -35.13 0.80
C ARG A 635 -7.26 -33.61 0.69
N LEU A 636 -7.17 -33.12 -0.54
CA LEU A 636 -7.18 -31.69 -0.84
C LEU A 636 -8.53 -31.06 -0.47
N ILE A 637 -8.46 -29.89 0.15
CA ILE A 637 -9.59 -29.06 0.51
C ILE A 637 -9.40 -27.66 -0.07
N GLU A 638 -10.47 -27.09 -0.61
CA GLU A 638 -10.56 -25.64 -0.87
C GLU A 638 -11.00 -24.98 0.43
N GLY A 639 -10.27 -23.96 0.86
CA GLY A 639 -10.55 -23.27 2.11
C GLY A 639 -10.48 -21.76 1.99
N GLU A 640 -10.91 -21.10 3.06
CA GLU A 640 -10.74 -19.66 3.26
C GLU A 640 -9.93 -19.47 4.55
N TRP A 641 -8.62 -19.50 4.42
CA TRP A 641 -7.67 -19.28 5.51
C TRP A 641 -7.02 -17.91 5.30
N GLN A 642 -7.55 -16.89 5.95
CA GLN A 642 -7.00 -15.52 5.91
C GLN A 642 -5.78 -15.42 6.83
N LEU A 643 -4.77 -16.22 6.53
CA LEU A 643 -3.55 -16.40 7.30
C LEU A 643 -2.40 -15.96 6.38
N HIS A 644 -1.96 -14.70 6.49
CA HIS A 644 -0.91 -14.17 5.60
C HIS A 644 0.32 -13.73 6.40
N PRO A 645 1.42 -14.52 6.40
CA PRO A 645 2.64 -14.18 7.13
C PRO A 645 3.44 -13.02 6.51
N ALA A 646 3.18 -12.65 5.25
CA ALA A 646 4.08 -11.76 4.49
C ALA A 646 4.15 -10.30 4.96
N HIS A 647 3.33 -9.90 5.94
CA HIS A 647 3.34 -8.55 6.51
C HIS A 647 3.95 -8.46 7.92
N GLY A 648 4.60 -9.52 8.42
CA GLY A 648 5.56 -9.42 9.52
C GLY A 648 4.99 -9.10 10.91
N PHE A 649 3.67 -9.07 11.09
CA PHE A 649 3.06 -8.85 12.40
C PHE A 649 1.85 -9.76 12.59
N TRP A 650 2.10 -10.89 13.26
CA TRP A 650 1.05 -11.69 13.90
C TRP A 650 1.55 -12.04 15.29
N SER A 651 0.78 -11.68 16.32
CA SER A 651 0.95 -12.30 17.63
C SER A 651 0.61 -13.79 17.50
N PRO A 652 1.34 -14.70 18.17
CA PRO A 652 0.97 -16.11 18.18
C PRO A 652 -0.48 -16.30 18.64
N PRO A 653 -1.20 -17.29 18.09
CA PRO A 653 -2.53 -17.64 18.56
C PRO A 653 -2.48 -18.09 20.03
N LEU A 654 -3.63 -18.09 20.71
CA LEU A 654 -3.72 -18.55 22.09
C LEU A 654 -4.46 -19.89 22.19
N PRO A 655 -3.98 -20.83 23.03
CA PRO A 655 -4.64 -22.10 23.27
C PRO A 655 -5.92 -21.88 24.08
N VAL A 656 -6.94 -22.67 23.75
CA VAL A 656 -8.26 -22.62 24.40
C VAL A 656 -8.45 -23.87 25.26
N PRO A 657 -8.91 -23.75 26.52
CA PRO A 657 -9.24 -24.89 27.35
C PRO A 657 -10.23 -25.84 26.66
N GLY A 658 -9.82 -27.11 26.55
CA GLY A 658 -10.57 -28.16 25.84
C GLY A 658 -10.17 -28.37 24.38
N GLY A 659 -9.10 -27.72 23.91
CA GLY A 659 -8.56 -27.87 22.55
C GLY A 659 -8.79 -26.64 21.69
N GLY A 660 -8.03 -26.58 20.59
CA GLY A 660 -8.08 -25.53 19.59
C GLY A 660 -7.22 -24.31 19.89
N LEU A 661 -7.15 -23.43 18.90
CA LEU A 661 -6.42 -22.15 18.93
C LEU A 661 -7.33 -21.00 18.56
N THR A 662 -7.22 -19.86 19.24
CA THR A 662 -7.90 -18.62 18.82
C THR A 662 -6.91 -17.61 18.24
N THR A 663 -7.32 -16.95 17.16
CA THR A 663 -6.65 -15.81 16.53
C THR A 663 -7.32 -14.47 16.88
N GLY A 664 -8.14 -14.43 17.93
CA GLY A 664 -8.98 -13.27 18.30
C GLY A 664 -10.43 -13.35 17.83
N GLN A 665 -10.78 -14.47 17.19
CA GLN A 665 -12.12 -14.82 16.71
C GLN A 665 -12.52 -16.19 17.29
N GLN A 666 -13.44 -16.89 16.62
CA GLN A 666 -13.82 -18.25 16.99
C GLN A 666 -12.61 -19.19 17.00
N THR A 667 -12.63 -20.15 17.92
CA THR A 667 -11.62 -21.19 18.06
C THR A 667 -11.53 -22.02 16.77
N VAL A 668 -10.30 -22.24 16.32
CA VAL A 668 -9.94 -23.10 15.19
C VAL A 668 -9.60 -24.49 15.71
N HIS A 669 -10.10 -25.50 15.03
CA HIS A 669 -9.83 -26.92 15.31
C HIS A 669 -9.26 -27.65 14.09
N ALA A 670 -8.64 -28.81 14.35
CA ALA A 670 -8.19 -29.69 13.28
C ALA A 670 -9.38 -30.13 12.40
N GLY A 671 -9.22 -29.97 11.09
CA GLY A 671 -10.25 -30.28 10.08
C GLY A 671 -10.99 -29.06 9.53
N ASP A 672 -10.86 -27.88 10.14
CA ASP A 672 -11.56 -26.68 9.69
C ASP A 672 -11.10 -26.21 8.29
N THR A 673 -12.07 -25.90 7.43
CA THR A 673 -11.83 -25.40 6.06
C THR A 673 -11.92 -23.88 5.97
N ARG A 674 -12.19 -23.20 7.08
CA ARG A 674 -12.36 -21.75 7.14
C ARG A 674 -11.74 -21.21 8.42
N VAL A 675 -10.76 -20.32 8.27
CA VAL A 675 -10.15 -19.57 9.37
C VAL A 675 -10.28 -18.09 9.05
N LEU A 676 -11.23 -17.46 9.73
CA LEU A 676 -11.48 -16.03 9.62
C LEU A 676 -10.55 -15.29 10.57
N SER A 677 -9.62 -14.54 9.99
CA SER A 677 -8.80 -13.61 10.72
C SER A 677 -8.62 -12.32 9.93
N ALA A 678 -9.72 -11.59 9.76
CA ALA A 678 -9.81 -10.45 8.86
C ALA A 678 -8.74 -9.36 9.12
N ASP A 679 -8.22 -9.24 10.34
CA ASP A 679 -7.39 -8.09 10.76
C ASP A 679 -6.10 -8.44 11.52
N GLY A 680 -5.85 -9.72 11.85
CA GLY A 680 -4.68 -10.14 12.61
C GLY A 680 -4.49 -9.47 13.96
N TRP A 681 -5.44 -9.71 14.84
CA TRP A 681 -5.49 -9.14 16.19
C TRP A 681 -4.24 -9.45 17.01
N HIS A 682 -3.73 -8.44 17.72
CA HIS A 682 -2.84 -8.67 18.86
C HIS A 682 -3.65 -9.24 20.02
N LEU A 683 -3.15 -10.31 20.64
CA LEU A 683 -3.86 -11.08 21.66
C LEU A 683 -3.17 -11.03 23.01
N ALA A 684 -3.97 -11.15 24.07
CA ALA A 684 -3.51 -11.37 25.43
C ALA A 684 -4.41 -12.41 26.13
N GLY A 685 -3.84 -13.20 27.04
CA GLY A 685 -4.57 -14.14 27.86
C GLY A 685 -3.87 -14.41 29.19
N ASP A 686 -4.63 -14.38 30.28
CA ASP A 686 -4.15 -14.60 31.66
C ASP A 686 -4.44 -16.03 32.16
N GLY A 687 -4.76 -16.94 31.23
CA GLY A 687 -5.15 -18.32 31.53
C GLY A 687 -6.62 -18.49 31.94
N ARG A 688 -7.37 -17.41 32.15
CA ARG A 688 -8.81 -17.44 32.49
C ARG A 688 -9.66 -16.70 31.47
N ALA A 689 -9.20 -15.56 31.01
CA ALA A 689 -9.86 -14.70 30.05
C ALA A 689 -8.94 -14.36 28.87
N TYR A 690 -9.55 -13.89 27.79
CA TYR A 690 -8.90 -13.58 26.53
C TYR A 690 -9.25 -12.15 26.11
N TRP A 691 -8.26 -11.45 25.59
CA TRP A 691 -8.40 -10.10 25.09
C TRP A 691 -7.82 -9.98 23.69
N ARG A 692 -8.42 -9.11 22.88
CA ARG A 692 -7.91 -8.71 21.58
C ARG A 692 -7.79 -7.20 21.49
N HIS A 693 -6.76 -6.72 20.81
CA HIS A 693 -6.54 -5.31 20.56
C HIS A 693 -7.19 -4.94 19.21
N GLU A 694 -8.32 -4.22 19.26
CA GLU A 694 -9.16 -3.93 18.09
C GLU A 694 -9.40 -2.41 17.90
N PRO A 695 -9.75 -1.93 16.68
CA PRO A 695 -10.23 -0.58 16.47
C PRO A 695 -11.45 -0.28 17.35
N ALA A 696 -11.45 0.89 17.98
CA ALA A 696 -12.59 1.34 18.76
C ALA A 696 -13.81 1.61 17.86
N ASP A 697 -13.57 2.12 16.65
CA ASP A 697 -14.54 2.28 15.56
C ASP A 697 -14.00 1.58 14.28
N PRO A 698 -14.63 0.47 13.83
CA PRO A 698 -14.23 -0.23 12.61
C PRO A 698 -14.38 0.61 11.34
N ASN A 699 -15.29 1.59 11.33
CA ASN A 699 -15.60 2.43 10.16
C ASN A 699 -14.73 3.68 10.08
N ALA A 700 -13.97 3.99 11.13
CA ALA A 700 -12.99 5.07 11.07
C ALA A 700 -11.92 4.76 10.02
N GLY A 701 -11.58 5.76 9.21
CA GLY A 701 -10.48 5.67 8.26
C GLY A 701 -9.19 5.29 8.98
N VAL A 702 -8.31 4.52 8.33
CA VAL A 702 -7.10 3.92 8.94
C VAL A 702 -6.27 4.92 9.73
N LEU A 703 -6.20 6.18 9.29
CA LEU A 703 -5.44 7.28 9.90
C LEU A 703 -6.07 7.86 11.17
N HIS A 704 -7.34 7.60 11.46
CA HIS A 704 -8.08 8.10 12.62
C HIS A 704 -8.58 6.97 13.54
N ARG A 705 -8.17 5.72 13.29
CA ARG A 705 -8.55 4.59 14.13
C ARG A 705 -7.84 4.68 15.47
N THR A 706 -8.61 4.89 16.53
CA THR A 706 -8.17 4.59 17.88
C THR A 706 -8.29 3.09 18.13
N TRP A 707 -7.39 2.54 18.93
CA TRP A 707 -7.36 1.12 19.27
C TRP A 707 -7.66 0.93 20.75
N ARG A 708 -8.24 -0.22 21.10
CA ARG A 708 -8.52 -0.58 22.49
C ARG A 708 -8.40 -2.08 22.69
N TRP A 709 -8.07 -2.46 23.92
CA TRP A 709 -8.23 -3.84 24.37
C TRP A 709 -9.68 -4.14 24.70
N ARG A 710 -10.14 -5.31 24.27
CA ARG A 710 -11.48 -5.81 24.57
C ARG A 710 -11.42 -7.27 24.94
N GLN A 711 -12.13 -7.63 26.01
CA GLN A 711 -12.32 -9.02 26.39
C GLN A 711 -13.22 -9.73 25.36
N PHE A 712 -12.96 -10.99 25.04
CA PHE A 712 -13.84 -11.78 24.18
C PHE A 712 -13.91 -13.23 24.63
N ASP A 713 -14.98 -13.93 24.24
CA ASP A 713 -15.10 -15.37 24.43
C ASP A 713 -14.49 -16.08 23.19
N PRO A 714 -13.38 -16.83 23.35
CA PRO A 714 -12.74 -17.49 22.21
C PRO A 714 -13.56 -18.65 21.63
N ARG A 715 -14.48 -19.25 22.41
CA ARG A 715 -15.31 -20.36 21.91
C ARG A 715 -16.36 -19.86 20.94
N THR A 716 -16.94 -18.70 21.21
CA THR A 716 -18.02 -18.11 20.40
C THR A 716 -17.58 -16.95 19.50
N GLY A 717 -16.39 -16.39 19.73
CA GLY A 717 -15.89 -15.17 19.08
C GLY A 717 -16.58 -13.88 19.55
N ARG A 718 -17.54 -13.97 20.47
CA ARG A 718 -18.36 -12.83 20.90
C ARG A 718 -17.54 -11.82 21.70
N ALA A 719 -17.69 -10.56 21.32
CA ALA A 719 -17.14 -9.41 22.02
C ALA A 719 -17.75 -9.29 23.44
N GLY A 720 -16.89 -9.25 24.46
CA GLY A 720 -17.20 -8.83 25.83
C GLY A 720 -16.96 -7.33 26.03
N PRO A 721 -16.95 -6.85 27.29
CA PRO A 721 -16.73 -5.43 27.58
C PRO A 721 -15.30 -4.97 27.22
N PRO A 722 -15.09 -3.66 26.92
CA PRO A 722 -13.76 -3.08 26.88
C PRO A 722 -13.06 -3.27 28.23
N GLY A 723 -11.78 -3.60 28.22
CA GLY A 723 -11.05 -3.88 29.44
C GLY A 723 -9.66 -4.44 29.16
N LEU A 724 -8.82 -4.40 30.19
CA LEU A 724 -7.44 -4.85 30.18
C LEU A 724 -7.27 -6.07 31.10
N PRO A 725 -6.33 -6.99 30.80
CA PRO A 725 -5.81 -7.90 31.82
C PRO A 725 -5.26 -7.12 33.01
N ALA A 726 -5.36 -7.68 34.23
CA ALA A 726 -4.91 -7.03 35.46
C ALA A 726 -3.45 -6.56 35.38
N PHE A 727 -2.58 -7.41 34.82
CA PHE A 727 -1.18 -7.08 34.58
C PHE A 727 -0.98 -5.81 33.74
N PHE A 728 -1.82 -5.56 32.73
CA PHE A 728 -1.73 -4.34 31.92
C PHE A 728 -2.39 -3.15 32.63
N ALA A 729 -3.47 -3.37 33.38
CA ALA A 729 -4.23 -2.32 34.05
C ALA A 729 -3.39 -1.53 35.07
N GLU A 730 -2.38 -2.15 35.68
CA GLU A 730 -1.42 -1.49 36.57
C GLU A 730 -0.64 -0.34 35.91
N ALA A 731 -0.49 -0.32 34.58
CA ALA A 731 0.16 0.79 33.87
C ALA A 731 -0.76 2.00 33.64
N GLY A 732 -2.08 1.84 33.80
CA GLY A 732 -3.05 2.89 33.48
C GLY A 732 -2.90 3.43 32.06
N ASP A 733 -3.01 4.75 31.91
CA ASP A 733 -2.96 5.45 30.62
C ASP A 733 -1.55 5.49 30.00
N ALA A 734 -0.51 5.10 30.74
CA ALA A 734 0.86 5.07 30.24
C ALA A 734 1.18 3.81 29.41
N LEU A 735 0.29 2.81 29.40
CA LEU A 735 0.46 1.57 28.65
C LEU A 735 0.71 1.84 27.16
N ILE A 736 1.66 1.11 26.57
CA ILE A 736 1.83 1.03 25.12
C ILE A 736 1.18 -0.29 24.65
N PRO A 737 -0.04 -0.26 24.11
CA PRO A 737 -0.82 -1.47 23.88
C PRO A 737 -0.21 -2.41 22.84
N GLY A 738 0.34 -1.86 21.75
CA GLY A 738 0.92 -2.65 20.65
C GLY A 738 2.22 -3.38 21.00
N ASP A 739 2.88 -2.96 22.07
CA ASP A 739 4.15 -3.53 22.54
C ASP A 739 3.99 -4.34 23.83
N SER A 740 2.75 -4.49 24.31
CA SER A 740 2.43 -5.27 25.51
C SER A 740 1.76 -6.60 25.13
N TRP A 741 2.17 -7.69 25.77
CA TRP A 741 1.65 -9.03 25.49
C TRP A 741 1.62 -9.88 26.77
N LEU A 742 0.68 -10.84 26.84
CA LEU A 742 0.49 -11.74 27.98
C LEU A 742 -0.08 -13.05 27.46
N ARG A 743 0.48 -14.19 27.84
CA ARG A 743 0.05 -15.50 27.35
C ARG A 743 0.26 -16.63 28.36
N PRO A 744 -0.59 -17.67 28.34
CA PRO A 744 -0.31 -18.92 29.01
C PRO A 744 0.91 -19.62 28.41
N VAL A 745 1.75 -20.20 29.27
CA VAL A 745 2.90 -21.01 28.90
C VAL A 745 2.84 -22.39 29.54
N PRO A 746 3.38 -23.43 28.89
CA PRO A 746 3.47 -24.77 29.46
C PRO A 746 4.58 -24.83 30.54
N ALA A 747 4.56 -25.87 31.38
CA ALA A 747 5.47 -25.99 32.53
C ALA A 747 6.95 -26.13 32.10
N GLU A 748 7.16 -26.66 30.91
CA GLU A 748 8.43 -26.82 30.21
C GLU A 748 9.16 -25.48 30.04
N PHE A 749 8.46 -24.34 30.12
CA PHE A 749 9.03 -23.00 30.00
C PHE A 749 9.42 -22.36 31.35
N ALA A 750 9.32 -23.07 32.47
CA ALA A 750 9.61 -22.52 33.81
C ALA A 750 11.03 -21.91 33.95
N GLY A 751 12.03 -22.45 33.25
CA GLY A 751 13.41 -21.94 33.22
C GLY A 751 13.66 -20.84 32.18
N SER A 752 12.63 -20.09 31.79
CA SER A 752 12.71 -19.13 30.69
C SER A 752 13.70 -17.98 30.99
N PRO A 753 14.56 -17.59 30.03
CA PRO A 753 15.39 -16.39 30.14
C PRO A 753 14.60 -15.08 29.97
N LEU A 754 13.37 -15.15 29.45
CA LEU A 754 12.40 -14.05 29.41
C LEU A 754 11.41 -14.08 30.58
N GLY A 755 11.55 -15.09 31.44
CA GLY A 755 10.80 -15.39 32.65
C GLY A 755 9.32 -15.70 32.51
N VAL A 756 8.83 -16.29 33.60
CA VAL A 756 7.49 -16.85 33.75
C VAL A 756 7.08 -16.70 35.21
N ARG A 757 5.81 -16.41 35.46
CA ARG A 757 5.21 -16.46 36.80
C ARG A 757 3.79 -17.04 36.69
N ASP A 758 3.44 -17.97 37.57
CA ASP A 758 2.11 -18.58 37.66
C ASP A 758 1.58 -19.17 36.35
N GLY A 759 2.47 -19.78 35.54
CA GLY A 759 2.10 -20.35 34.23
C GLY A 759 1.85 -19.31 33.13
N LEU A 760 2.25 -18.06 33.36
CA LEU A 760 2.14 -16.96 32.39
C LEU A 760 3.52 -16.42 32.00
N ALA A 761 3.65 -16.07 30.73
CA ALA A 761 4.69 -15.18 30.25
C ALA A 761 4.05 -13.88 29.76
N GLY A 762 4.68 -12.74 30.04
CA GLY A 762 4.15 -11.45 29.61
C GLY A 762 5.15 -10.33 29.76
N TRP A 763 4.93 -9.30 28.94
CA TRP A 763 5.65 -8.05 28.92
C TRP A 763 4.65 -6.89 28.87
N ARG A 764 4.89 -5.88 29.70
CA ARG A 764 4.12 -4.64 29.70
C ARG A 764 5.06 -3.48 29.40
N ALA A 765 4.84 -2.80 28.29
CA ALA A 765 5.57 -1.59 27.92
C ALA A 765 4.77 -0.34 28.30
N ILE A 766 5.46 0.70 28.78
CA ILE A 766 4.89 1.98 29.16
C ILE A 766 5.69 3.14 28.58
N ARG A 767 5.01 4.25 28.30
CA ARG A 767 5.62 5.55 28.01
C ARG A 767 5.76 6.32 29.31
N THR A 768 6.98 6.65 29.71
CA THR A 768 7.24 7.47 30.90
C THR A 768 6.99 8.96 30.62
N ALA A 769 6.88 9.76 31.69
CA ALA A 769 6.55 11.19 31.58
C ALA A 769 7.62 12.03 30.84
N ASP A 770 8.87 11.59 30.85
CA ASP A 770 10.00 12.16 30.10
C ASP A 770 10.04 11.68 28.63
N GLY A 771 9.11 10.82 28.21
CA GLY A 771 9.02 10.29 26.86
C GLY A 771 9.82 9.00 26.61
N SER A 772 10.57 8.51 27.59
CA SER A 772 11.30 7.23 27.51
C SER A 772 10.35 6.03 27.49
N GLU A 773 10.86 4.86 27.08
CA GLU A 773 10.11 3.60 27.14
C GLU A 773 10.62 2.76 28.30
N ALA A 774 9.72 2.34 29.18
CA ALA A 774 10.03 1.39 30.23
C ALA A 774 9.15 0.15 30.07
N GLY A 775 9.62 -0.99 30.58
CA GLY A 775 8.82 -2.20 30.53
C GLY A 775 9.12 -3.16 31.67
N MET A 776 8.15 -4.02 31.93
CA MET A 776 8.19 -4.97 33.03
C MET A 776 7.66 -6.33 32.58
N GLY A 777 8.36 -7.39 32.97
CA GLY A 777 7.91 -8.77 32.81
C GLY A 777 6.98 -9.19 33.94
N VAL A 778 6.15 -10.22 33.71
CA VAL A 778 5.22 -10.76 34.74
C VAL A 778 5.89 -11.27 36.02
N ASP A 779 7.17 -11.61 35.94
CA ASP A 779 7.98 -12.02 37.08
C ASP A 779 8.71 -10.85 37.77
N GLY A 780 8.50 -9.62 37.32
CA GLY A 780 8.98 -8.39 37.94
C GLY A 780 10.30 -7.86 37.36
N ARG A 781 10.94 -8.53 36.41
CA ARG A 781 12.12 -7.95 35.74
C ARG A 781 11.72 -6.67 35.00
N ALA A 782 12.56 -5.65 35.03
CA ALA A 782 12.27 -4.37 34.41
C ALA A 782 13.42 -3.93 33.50
N ALA A 783 13.07 -3.10 32.51
CA ALA A 783 13.98 -2.46 31.59
C ALA A 783 13.55 -1.02 31.35
N VAL A 784 14.52 -0.13 31.13
CA VAL A 784 14.28 1.25 30.72
C VAL A 784 15.17 1.55 29.52
N LEU A 785 14.55 1.93 28.41
CA LEU A 785 15.24 2.39 27.23
C LEU A 785 15.34 3.93 27.31
N SER A 786 16.52 4.39 27.73
CA SER A 786 16.86 5.81 27.84
C SER A 786 17.06 6.43 26.45
N GLY A 787 15.99 6.98 25.88
CA GLY A 787 15.99 7.60 24.56
C GLY A 787 16.07 6.59 23.41
N SER A 788 15.43 6.93 22.29
CA SER A 788 15.59 6.12 21.08
C SER A 788 16.93 6.47 20.44
N PRO A 789 17.86 5.51 20.26
CA PRO A 789 19.02 5.76 19.44
C PRO A 789 18.54 6.12 18.04
N ASP A 790 19.20 7.10 17.43
CA ASP A 790 18.99 7.51 16.04
C ASP A 790 19.32 6.32 15.14
N LEU A 791 18.37 5.42 14.93
CA LEU A 791 18.49 4.18 14.17
C LEU A 791 17.55 4.20 12.97
N PRO A 792 17.93 3.58 11.83
CA PRO A 792 16.98 3.29 10.77
C PRO A 792 15.90 2.36 11.35
N TYR A 793 14.65 2.85 11.37
CA TYR A 793 13.49 2.23 12.04
C TYR A 793 13.71 2.08 13.56
N PRO A 794 13.21 3.03 14.36
CA PRO A 794 13.26 2.88 15.81
C PRO A 794 12.52 1.60 16.21
N GLY A 795 13.16 0.81 17.05
CA GLY A 795 12.52 -0.38 17.60
C GLY A 795 11.81 -0.03 18.90
N THR A 796 10.73 -0.73 19.20
CA THR A 796 10.01 -0.61 20.47
C THR A 796 10.57 -1.59 21.50
N LEU A 797 10.49 -1.24 22.78
CA LEU A 797 10.95 -2.11 23.86
C LEU A 797 10.07 -3.38 23.95
N ALA A 798 10.67 -4.54 23.66
CA ALA A 798 9.97 -5.80 23.45
C ALA A 798 10.17 -6.84 24.56
N GLY A 799 11.15 -6.64 25.44
CA GLY A 799 11.45 -7.57 26.53
C GLY A 799 12.74 -7.27 27.28
N ALA A 800 13.00 -8.06 28.30
CA ALA A 800 14.24 -8.09 29.07
C ALA A 800 14.73 -9.54 29.18
N LEU A 801 16.00 -9.78 28.82
CA LEU A 801 16.62 -11.09 28.69
C LEU A 801 17.64 -11.34 29.80
N SER A 802 17.44 -12.38 30.59
CA SER A 802 18.46 -12.85 31.54
C SER A 802 19.41 -13.83 30.87
N LEU A 803 20.71 -13.50 30.86
CA LEU A 803 21.77 -14.42 30.44
C LEU A 803 22.30 -15.25 31.63
N PRO A 804 22.87 -16.44 31.39
CA PRO A 804 23.48 -17.24 32.44
C PRO A 804 24.59 -16.46 33.17
N ALA A 805 24.62 -16.54 34.50
CA ALA A 805 25.56 -15.83 35.38
C ALA A 805 25.53 -14.28 35.30
N ALA A 806 24.58 -13.67 34.59
CA ALA A 806 24.42 -12.22 34.55
C ALA A 806 23.60 -11.70 35.74
N GLU A 807 24.03 -10.58 36.35
CA GLU A 807 23.34 -9.96 37.48
C GLU A 807 22.14 -9.09 37.08
N ALA A 808 22.15 -8.57 35.84
CA ALA A 808 21.11 -7.71 35.30
C ALA A 808 20.65 -8.21 33.92
N PRO A 809 19.36 -8.08 33.59
CA PRO A 809 18.85 -8.48 32.28
C PRO A 809 19.29 -7.50 31.19
N LEU A 810 19.53 -8.04 30.00
CA LEU A 810 19.75 -7.28 28.77
C LEU A 810 18.42 -6.79 28.19
N LEU A 811 18.47 -5.69 27.45
CA LEU A 811 17.28 -5.07 26.90
C LEU A 811 17.03 -5.57 25.46
N ILE A 812 15.77 -5.82 25.13
CA ILE A 812 15.36 -6.26 23.79
C ILE A 812 14.51 -5.17 23.14
N THR A 813 14.91 -4.69 21.96
CA THR A 813 14.03 -3.86 21.12
C THR A 813 13.73 -4.54 19.79
N ARG A 814 12.55 -4.26 19.22
CA ARG A 814 12.06 -4.88 17.99
C ARG A 814 11.63 -3.84 16.97
N ALA A 815 12.12 -3.95 15.74
CA ALA A 815 11.73 -3.14 14.59
C ALA A 815 11.38 -4.06 13.41
N GLY A 816 10.09 -4.38 13.23
CA GLY A 816 9.67 -5.40 12.26
C GLY A 816 10.30 -6.76 12.58
N ARG A 817 11.04 -7.34 11.62
CA ARG A 817 11.78 -8.60 11.79
C ARG A 817 13.19 -8.43 12.38
N HIS A 818 13.60 -7.20 12.65
CA HIS A 818 14.87 -6.90 13.31
C HIS A 818 14.69 -6.92 14.81
N LEU A 819 15.55 -7.66 15.50
CA LEU A 819 15.64 -7.70 16.94
C LEU A 819 17.02 -7.18 17.36
N ARG A 820 17.05 -6.33 18.38
CA ARG A 820 18.27 -5.69 18.88
C ARG A 820 18.41 -5.96 20.37
N ILE A 821 19.61 -6.37 20.77
CA ILE A 821 19.98 -6.60 22.16
C ILE A 821 20.88 -5.47 22.63
N TRP A 822 20.55 -4.91 23.78
CA TRP A 822 21.28 -3.80 24.40
C TRP A 822 21.84 -4.22 25.75
N THR A 823 22.87 -3.50 26.20
CA THR A 823 23.34 -3.55 27.58
C THR A 823 22.21 -3.25 28.56
N SER A 824 22.37 -3.68 29.82
CA SER A 824 21.35 -3.55 30.87
C SER A 824 20.97 -2.10 31.21
N ASP A 825 21.84 -1.14 30.91
CA ASP A 825 21.58 0.30 31.03
C ASP A 825 20.86 0.89 29.80
N GLY A 826 20.69 0.11 28.73
CA GLY A 826 20.08 0.55 27.47
C GLY A 826 20.97 1.40 26.57
N GLU A 827 22.23 1.65 26.95
CA GLU A 827 23.09 2.62 26.27
C GLU A 827 23.83 2.05 25.05
N HIS A 828 24.10 0.74 25.03
CA HIS A 828 25.00 0.14 24.04
C HIS A 828 24.39 -1.07 23.33
N LEU A 829 24.39 -1.04 21.99
CA LEU A 829 23.95 -2.14 21.15
C LEU A 829 24.99 -3.29 21.18
N LEU A 830 24.55 -4.47 21.64
CA LEU A 830 25.36 -5.69 21.72
C LEU A 830 25.24 -6.55 20.47
N GLU A 831 24.00 -6.80 20.01
CA GLU A 831 23.72 -7.65 18.86
C GLU A 831 22.47 -7.17 18.08
N GLU A 832 22.45 -7.41 16.77
CA GLU A 832 21.28 -7.21 15.93
C GLU A 832 21.07 -8.45 15.06
N HIS A 833 19.83 -8.93 15.01
CA HIS A 833 19.45 -10.17 14.33
C HIS A 833 18.19 -10.00 13.50
N HIS A 834 18.17 -10.65 12.33
CA HIS A 834 16.94 -10.89 11.59
C HIS A 834 16.38 -12.24 12.00
N LEU A 835 15.12 -12.28 12.45
CA LEU A 835 14.50 -13.52 12.92
C LEU A 835 13.45 -14.09 11.96
N PRO A 836 13.24 -15.43 11.98
CA PRO A 836 14.07 -16.42 12.66
C PRO A 836 15.44 -16.61 11.98
N ALA A 837 16.43 -17.09 12.74
CA ALA A 837 17.78 -17.40 12.26
C ALA A 837 18.14 -18.86 12.56
N ALA A 838 19.21 -19.40 11.95
CA ALA A 838 19.57 -20.81 12.10
C ALA A 838 19.70 -21.31 13.56
N THR A 839 20.12 -20.43 14.47
CA THR A 839 20.33 -20.75 15.90
C THR A 839 19.37 -20.04 16.86
N LEU A 840 18.53 -19.13 16.35
CA LEU A 840 17.61 -18.34 17.17
C LEU A 840 16.18 -18.45 16.66
N PRO A 841 15.23 -18.98 17.48
CA PRO A 841 13.83 -19.01 17.14
C PRO A 841 13.21 -17.60 17.12
N PRO A 842 11.97 -17.44 16.63
CA PRO A 842 11.23 -16.20 16.82
C PRO A 842 11.14 -15.84 18.31
N LEU A 843 11.10 -14.54 18.62
CA LEU A 843 11.19 -14.01 19.99
C LEU A 843 10.18 -14.68 20.94
N ASP A 844 8.96 -14.93 20.47
CA ASP A 844 7.91 -15.56 21.27
C ASP A 844 8.29 -16.94 21.84
N TRP A 845 9.24 -17.66 21.24
CA TRP A 845 9.70 -18.97 21.72
C TRP A 845 11.03 -18.94 22.48
N TRP A 846 11.57 -17.75 22.77
CA TRP A 846 12.79 -17.64 23.58
C TRP A 846 12.60 -18.19 25.01
N HIS A 847 11.37 -18.46 25.43
CA HIS A 847 11.07 -19.18 26.66
C HIS A 847 11.60 -20.63 26.69
N ALA A 848 11.82 -21.25 25.53
CA ALA A 848 12.40 -22.59 25.42
C ALA A 848 13.93 -22.60 25.49
N LEU A 849 14.60 -21.44 25.39
CA LEU A 849 16.06 -21.35 25.42
C LEU A 849 16.63 -21.70 26.80
N ARG A 850 17.80 -22.33 26.83
CA ARG A 850 18.57 -22.67 28.04
C ARG A 850 20.04 -22.30 27.88
N ALA A 851 20.76 -22.25 29.00
CA ALA A 851 22.21 -22.05 29.00
C ALA A 851 22.88 -23.14 28.15
N ARG A 852 23.71 -22.72 27.21
CA ARG A 852 24.49 -23.61 26.34
C ARG A 852 25.72 -24.16 27.07
N ASP A 853 26.41 -23.28 27.79
CA ASP A 853 27.63 -23.59 28.54
C ASP A 853 27.70 -22.67 29.77
N GLU A 854 27.25 -23.16 30.93
CA GLU A 854 27.19 -22.36 32.16
C GLU A 854 28.59 -21.90 32.63
N ALA A 855 29.61 -22.76 32.49
CA ALA A 855 30.97 -22.44 32.87
C ALA A 855 31.59 -21.41 31.93
N GLY A 856 31.37 -21.57 30.62
CA GLY A 856 31.76 -20.60 29.60
C GLY A 856 31.11 -19.23 29.83
N SER A 857 29.78 -19.20 30.04
CA SER A 857 29.04 -17.98 30.35
C SER A 857 29.55 -17.26 31.59
N ALA A 858 29.84 -18.00 32.68
CA ALA A 858 30.42 -17.43 33.89
C ALA A 858 31.81 -16.84 33.66
N ALA A 859 32.66 -17.51 32.86
CA ALA A 859 33.98 -17.00 32.50
C ALA A 859 33.90 -15.68 31.71
N LEU A 860 32.92 -15.53 30.83
CA LEU A 860 32.71 -14.28 30.09
C LEU A 860 32.38 -13.09 31.00
N ARG A 861 31.65 -13.30 32.11
CA ARG A 861 31.35 -12.23 33.09
C ARG A 861 32.60 -11.66 33.77
N GLY A 862 33.65 -12.46 33.89
CA GLY A 862 34.93 -12.06 34.48
C GLY A 862 35.98 -11.57 33.48
N LEU A 863 35.66 -11.49 32.19
CA LEU A 863 36.64 -11.22 31.13
C LEU A 863 37.23 -9.81 31.25
N ASP A 864 38.56 -9.69 31.33
CA ASP A 864 39.29 -8.43 31.46
C ASP A 864 39.85 -7.93 30.12
N GLU A 865 40.33 -6.68 30.11
CA GLU A 865 40.87 -6.04 28.90
C GLU A 865 42.16 -6.69 28.41
N THR A 866 42.97 -7.24 29.33
CA THR A 866 44.19 -7.98 28.99
C THR A 866 43.88 -9.23 28.19
N THR A 867 42.89 -10.01 28.62
CA THR A 867 42.41 -11.20 27.91
C THR A 867 41.81 -10.80 26.57
N ALA A 868 41.00 -9.75 26.51
CA ALA A 868 40.46 -9.24 25.25
C ALA A 868 41.57 -8.81 24.26
N ALA A 869 42.61 -8.14 24.73
CA ALA A 869 43.77 -7.78 23.92
C ALA A 869 44.49 -9.03 23.36
N ALA A 870 44.64 -10.08 24.18
CA ALA A 870 45.21 -11.35 23.77
C ALA A 870 44.35 -12.07 22.70
N LEU A 871 43.01 -11.99 22.80
CA LEU A 871 42.12 -12.53 21.77
C LEU A 871 42.30 -11.83 20.41
N LEU A 872 42.63 -10.53 20.43
CA LEU A 872 42.86 -9.69 19.25
C LEU A 872 44.31 -9.73 18.72
N ALA A 873 45.20 -10.47 19.38
CA ALA A 873 46.63 -10.56 19.05
C ALA A 873 46.89 -11.52 17.88
N VAL A 874 46.38 -11.16 16.70
CA VAL A 874 46.58 -11.88 15.44
C VAL A 874 47.42 -11.05 14.48
N ASP A 875 48.24 -11.73 13.66
CA ASP A 875 49.13 -11.08 12.68
C ASP A 875 48.31 -10.25 11.67
N ASP A 876 48.70 -8.98 11.48
CA ASP A 876 48.06 -8.05 10.56
C ASP A 876 48.27 -8.43 9.08
N ALA A 877 49.23 -9.29 8.75
CA ALA A 877 49.42 -9.85 7.42
C ALA A 877 48.34 -10.86 7.01
N VAL A 878 47.58 -11.42 7.96
CA VAL A 878 46.49 -12.36 7.68
C VAL A 878 45.28 -11.60 7.14
N ALA A 879 45.20 -11.49 5.82
CA ALA A 879 44.14 -10.75 5.11
C ALA A 879 42.91 -11.61 4.79
N ASP A 880 43.09 -12.93 4.61
CA ASP A 880 42.01 -13.86 4.29
C ASP A 880 41.02 -14.00 5.47
N PRO A 881 39.70 -13.82 5.28
CA PRO A 881 38.72 -13.88 6.36
C PRO A 881 38.67 -15.22 7.09
N ASP A 882 38.82 -16.33 6.39
CA ASP A 882 38.75 -17.67 6.98
C ASP A 882 40.02 -17.97 7.79
N ALA A 883 41.19 -17.61 7.26
CA ALA A 883 42.46 -17.69 7.98
C ALA A 883 42.46 -16.79 9.24
N LEU A 884 41.90 -15.58 9.14
CA LEU A 884 41.75 -14.68 10.29
C LEU A 884 40.84 -15.31 11.36
N ARG A 885 39.68 -15.84 10.95
CA ARG A 885 38.77 -16.52 11.87
C ARG A 885 39.45 -17.72 12.54
N ALA A 886 40.20 -18.53 11.79
CA ALA A 886 40.92 -19.68 12.33
C ALA A 886 42.01 -19.27 13.34
N ALA A 887 42.74 -18.19 13.06
CA ALA A 887 43.74 -17.63 13.98
C ALA A 887 43.10 -17.13 15.29
N VAL A 888 41.99 -16.39 15.20
CA VAL A 888 41.23 -15.94 16.37
C VAL A 888 40.62 -17.13 17.13
N ALA A 889 40.10 -18.16 16.45
CA ALA A 889 39.60 -19.35 17.12
C ALA A 889 40.70 -20.08 17.92
N ALA A 890 41.97 -20.02 17.49
CA ALA A 890 43.10 -20.52 18.26
C ALA A 890 43.38 -19.68 19.51
N THR A 891 43.29 -18.34 19.43
CA THR A 891 43.44 -17.47 20.61
C THR A 891 42.32 -17.68 21.62
N VAL A 892 41.07 -17.81 21.16
CA VAL A 892 39.90 -18.12 22.01
C VAL A 892 40.11 -19.42 22.80
N ARG A 893 40.53 -20.51 22.14
CA ARG A 893 40.78 -21.79 22.84
C ARG A 893 41.91 -21.71 23.86
N THR A 894 42.90 -20.83 23.62
CA THR A 894 44.06 -20.66 24.50
C THR A 894 43.71 -19.83 25.74
N HIS A 895 42.97 -18.73 25.55
CA HIS A 895 42.73 -17.73 26.59
C HIS A 895 41.37 -17.86 27.28
N LEU A 896 40.43 -18.64 26.72
CA LEU A 896 39.12 -18.93 27.33
C LEU A 896 38.86 -20.46 27.42
N PRO A 897 39.71 -21.22 28.15
CA PRO A 897 39.58 -22.68 28.24
C PRO A 897 38.30 -23.16 28.96
N ALA A 898 37.65 -22.27 29.71
CA ALA A 898 36.37 -22.56 30.36
C ALA A 898 35.17 -22.58 29.38
N VAL A 899 35.33 -22.06 28.15
CA VAL A 899 34.34 -22.18 27.08
C VAL A 899 34.54 -23.54 26.41
N THR A 900 33.65 -24.47 26.71
CA THR A 900 33.70 -25.87 26.27
C THR A 900 32.77 -26.16 25.09
N ASP A 901 31.69 -25.39 24.93
CA ASP A 901 30.80 -25.53 23.77
C ASP A 901 31.43 -24.92 22.50
N THR A 902 31.42 -25.68 21.42
CA THR A 902 32.05 -25.30 20.15
C THR A 902 31.32 -24.16 19.44
N VAL A 903 29.99 -24.10 19.51
CA VAL A 903 29.17 -23.06 18.87
C VAL A 903 29.38 -21.72 19.59
N LEU A 904 29.46 -21.74 20.92
CA LEU A 904 29.79 -20.56 21.71
C LEU A 904 31.22 -20.07 21.41
N ALA A 905 32.20 -20.97 21.40
CA ALA A 905 33.59 -20.63 21.06
C ALA A 905 33.71 -20.04 19.64
N ASP A 906 33.02 -20.63 18.67
CA ASP A 906 32.95 -20.14 17.29
C ASP A 906 32.34 -18.74 17.20
N ARG A 907 31.27 -18.48 17.96
CA ARG A 907 30.66 -17.15 17.98
C ARG A 907 31.57 -16.10 18.63
N ILE A 908 32.26 -16.44 19.71
CA ILE A 908 33.25 -15.55 20.32
C ILE A 908 34.36 -15.24 19.32
N ALA A 909 34.83 -16.25 18.58
CA ALA A 909 35.83 -16.06 17.54
C ALA A 909 35.34 -15.14 16.41
N ASP A 910 34.06 -15.23 16.01
CA ASP A 910 33.47 -14.31 15.03
C ASP A 910 33.44 -12.86 15.52
N VAL A 911 33.04 -12.64 16.77
CA VAL A 911 32.97 -11.30 17.38
C VAL A 911 34.38 -10.70 17.49
N ALA A 912 35.36 -11.48 17.96
CA ALA A 912 36.74 -11.05 18.08
C ALA A 912 37.38 -10.80 16.70
N ALA A 913 37.17 -11.67 15.71
CA ALA A 913 37.63 -11.46 14.34
C ALA A 913 36.98 -10.22 13.72
N HIS A 914 35.71 -9.94 14.02
CA HIS A 914 35.06 -8.70 13.62
C HIS A 914 35.72 -7.47 14.25
N ALA A 915 36.01 -7.51 15.55
CA ALA A 915 36.72 -6.44 16.24
C ALA A 915 38.12 -6.18 15.64
N VAL A 916 38.86 -7.23 15.25
CA VAL A 916 40.13 -7.07 14.50
C VAL A 916 39.92 -6.31 13.19
N ARG A 917 38.89 -6.65 12.40
CA ARG A 917 38.57 -5.94 11.15
C ARG A 917 38.22 -4.47 11.40
N LEU A 918 37.47 -4.18 12.47
CA LEU A 918 37.15 -2.79 12.85
C LEU A 918 38.40 -2.01 13.23
N ARG A 919 39.32 -2.59 14.02
CA ARG A 919 40.63 -2.00 14.36
C ARG A 919 41.43 -1.66 13.10
N ARG A 920 41.54 -2.62 12.17
CA ARG A 920 42.26 -2.42 10.89
C ARG A 920 41.62 -1.31 10.05
N ARG A 921 40.28 -1.25 10.01
CA ARG A 921 39.55 -0.21 9.28
C ARG A 921 39.78 1.18 9.87
N ILE A 922 39.78 1.32 11.20
CA ILE A 922 40.12 2.57 11.90
C ILE A 922 41.53 3.02 11.51
N ALA A 923 42.50 2.11 11.47
CA ALA A 923 43.89 2.43 11.13
C ALA A 923 44.05 2.98 9.70
N GLU A 924 43.16 2.64 8.75
CA GLU A 924 43.18 3.21 7.40
C GLU A 924 43.01 4.75 7.40
N ILE A 925 42.34 5.33 8.39
CA ILE A 925 42.14 6.78 8.50
C ILE A 925 43.49 7.50 8.43
N ALA A 926 44.48 7.02 9.20
CA ALA A 926 45.82 7.60 9.22
C ALA A 926 46.51 7.60 7.85
N THR A 927 46.27 6.57 7.03
CA THR A 927 46.86 6.46 5.68
C THR A 927 46.21 7.43 4.67
N ARG A 928 44.89 7.67 4.81
CA ARG A 928 44.12 8.52 3.90
C ARG A 928 44.28 10.00 4.22
N THR A 929 44.37 10.37 5.50
CA THR A 929 44.63 11.76 5.91
C THR A 929 46.02 12.23 5.44
N ARG A 930 47.04 11.36 5.46
CA ARG A 930 48.41 11.67 4.97
C ARG A 930 48.50 11.87 3.45
N ARG A 931 47.58 11.30 2.67
CA ARG A 931 47.52 11.46 1.21
C ARG A 931 46.86 12.77 0.76
N SER A 932 46.05 13.40 1.62
CA SER A 932 45.38 14.68 1.34
C SER A 932 46.22 15.91 1.66
N SER A 933 47.32 15.74 2.41
CA SER A 933 48.26 16.82 2.80
C SER A 933 49.49 16.91 1.88
N ARG A 934 49.52 16.13 0.80
CA ARG A 934 50.45 16.24 -0.33
C ARG A 934 49.66 16.64 -1.55
#